data_AF-A0A9E2VYW6-F1
#
_entry.id   AF-A0A9E2VYW6-F1
#
_cell.length_a   1.000
_cell.length_b   1.000
_cell.length_c   1.000
_cell.angle_alpha   90.00
_cell.angle_beta   90.00
_cell.angle_gamma   90.00
#
_symmetry.space_group_name_H-M   'P 1'
#
loop_
_entity.id
_entity.type
_entity.pdbx_description
1 polymer ?
#
loop_
_entity_poly.entity_id
_entity_poly.type
_entity_poly.pdbx_seq_one_letter_code
_entity_poly.pdbx_strand_id
1 'polypeptide(L)'
;MKAKISIVLPAVVSVLSLIGALSAGIAAHQAYRQRQDSEAFLSVNHVSRLLLQSAGQWAVERGLTNAPLKSPDPLPIELRGKVENARRIADQSFTEAAGRLHAIPEMKPAEAQINEAEAAFQAFLGFRSRLDQNLPKHGSERDPAVVEGFSPTITKLIDVSGNSLRLTLETVTRAPTAALGQLVSLRNLTAQMAENAGRERALLGGIIGSQSKINIAGVQNIAGYRGKVDLAWDTISPIQKRADLPRKIADAIAGVEKDYFQVYGETRDAVLAAGETAAYKISGNEYVARATTAINSILRLADAVGEAADQEATNEASQSSSNLIIAGSILLACLGLALFSFWVVIARIVRPLSALTGAMGELARGNFEVVLPGLDRTDEIGDMARAVGTFKVKSEEKAREEAETKMKQDRIAAEQRKADMHKLADNFETAVGEVIQTVSSAATELEASASSLTQTAERTQQLTNVVASASEEATVNVQSVASATEELAASVNEISRQVQEASNIAGDAVQKAQSADRRITSLSQASSKIGDVIELINTIASQTNLLALNATIEAARAGEAGRGFAVVAAEVKALAEQTAKATAEIGQQVTSIQSATGESVANMKEIGLVIGRIAEISATIAAAVEEQAAATQEISRNVQQAASGTSEVASNITEVSSGASETGSATTQVLGAAKSLASDTDRLKREVARFLETVRAA
;
A
#
# COMPACT_ATOMS: atom_id res chain seq x y z
N MET A 1 -4.03 27.09 -52.24
CA MET A 1 -2.76 26.48 -52.67
C MET A 1 -3.07 25.12 -53.30
N LYS A 2 -2.93 24.94 -54.62
CA LYS A 2 -3.21 23.63 -55.26
C LYS A 2 -1.98 22.73 -55.10
N ALA A 3 -1.99 21.86 -54.08
CA ALA A 3 -0.91 20.90 -53.89
C ALA A 3 -0.95 19.84 -55.00
N LYS A 4 0.22 19.51 -55.58
CA LYS A 4 0.32 18.48 -56.62
C LYS A 4 0.01 17.10 -56.02
N ILE A 5 -0.66 16.24 -56.78
CA ILE A 5 -0.96 14.84 -56.39
C ILE A 5 0.31 14.09 -55.97
N SER A 6 1.44 14.40 -56.60
CA SER A 6 2.76 13.86 -56.27
C SER A 6 3.26 14.20 -54.86
N ILE A 7 2.61 15.11 -54.15
CA ILE A 7 2.94 15.54 -52.79
C ILE A 7 1.86 15.07 -51.81
N VAL A 8 0.58 15.17 -52.18
CA VAL A 8 -0.55 14.85 -51.30
C VAL A 8 -0.62 13.36 -50.98
N LEU A 9 -0.49 12.46 -51.98
CA LEU A 9 -0.59 11.02 -51.76
C LEU A 9 0.51 10.47 -50.82
N PRO A 10 1.80 10.79 -51.05
CA PRO A 10 2.87 10.41 -50.13
C PRO A 10 2.70 10.99 -48.73
N ALA A 11 2.19 12.22 -48.62
CA ALA A 11 1.94 12.86 -47.31
C ALA A 11 0.85 12.13 -46.51
N VAL A 12 -0.26 11.76 -47.14
CA VAL A 12 -1.36 11.01 -46.47
C VAL A 12 -0.87 9.63 -46.01
N VAL A 13 -0.17 8.89 -46.87
CA VAL A 13 0.43 7.59 -46.52
C VAL A 13 1.43 7.74 -45.36
N SER A 14 2.23 8.82 -45.37
CA SER A 14 3.20 9.09 -44.30
C SER A 14 2.51 9.37 -42.96
N VAL A 15 1.43 10.15 -42.95
CA VAL A 15 0.68 10.46 -41.72
C VAL A 15 0.03 9.21 -41.12
N LEU A 16 -0.65 8.40 -41.93
CA LEU A 16 -1.28 7.16 -41.45
C LEU A 16 -0.24 6.15 -40.93
N SER A 17 0.87 6.01 -41.65
CA SER A 17 1.99 5.16 -41.23
C SER A 17 2.64 5.65 -39.93
N LEU A 18 2.77 6.97 -39.77
CA LEU A 18 3.32 7.57 -38.57
C LEU A 18 2.43 7.30 -37.36
N ILE A 19 1.10 7.45 -37.49
CA ILE A 19 0.15 7.17 -36.39
C ILE A 19 0.25 5.71 -35.94
N GLY A 20 0.26 4.76 -36.88
CA GLY A 20 0.39 3.33 -36.57
C GLY A 20 1.75 2.97 -35.95
N ALA A 21 2.84 3.56 -36.44
CA ALA A 21 4.16 3.35 -35.86
C ALA A 21 4.28 3.95 -34.46
N LEU A 22 3.66 5.11 -34.22
CA LEU A 22 3.71 5.79 -32.93
C LEU A 22 2.88 5.06 -31.87
N SER A 23 1.70 4.54 -32.22
CA SER A 23 0.89 3.72 -31.30
C SER A 23 1.57 2.39 -30.95
N ALA A 24 2.09 1.67 -31.95
CA ALA A 24 2.82 0.42 -31.73
C ALA A 24 4.13 0.66 -30.94
N GLY A 25 4.82 1.77 -31.19
CA GLY A 25 5.99 2.19 -30.43
C GLY A 25 5.68 2.48 -28.96
N ILE A 26 4.58 3.17 -28.67
CA ILE A 26 4.12 3.42 -27.29
C ILE A 26 3.80 2.09 -26.59
N ALA A 27 3.06 1.20 -27.25
CA ALA A 27 2.71 -0.11 -26.69
C ALA A 27 3.95 -0.97 -26.41
N ALA A 28 4.92 -0.98 -27.32
CA ALA A 28 6.21 -1.66 -27.12
C ALA A 28 6.99 -1.05 -25.95
N HIS A 29 7.04 0.27 -25.83
CA HIS A 29 7.73 0.94 -24.73
C HIS A 29 7.09 0.63 -23.37
N GLN A 30 5.75 0.63 -23.30
CA GLN A 30 5.01 0.26 -22.09
C GLN A 30 5.26 -1.19 -21.70
N ALA A 31 5.17 -2.13 -22.65
CA ALA A 31 5.46 -3.54 -22.41
C ALA A 31 6.92 -3.78 -21.94
N TYR A 32 7.87 -3.03 -22.51
CA TYR A 32 9.27 -3.09 -22.08
C TYR A 32 9.45 -2.60 -20.63
N ARG A 33 8.85 -1.46 -20.26
CA ARG A 33 8.90 -0.95 -18.88
C ARG A 33 8.25 -1.93 -17.89
N GLN A 34 7.04 -2.40 -18.19
CA GLN A 34 6.32 -3.34 -17.31
C GLN A 34 7.13 -4.61 -17.06
N ARG A 35 7.83 -5.12 -18.09
CA ARG A 35 8.73 -6.25 -17.97
C ARG A 35 9.92 -5.93 -17.05
N GLN A 36 10.59 -4.80 -17.25
CA GLN A 36 11.70 -4.38 -16.40
C GLN A 36 11.27 -4.23 -14.94
N ASP A 37 10.12 -3.61 -14.70
CA ASP A 37 9.59 -3.40 -13.35
C ASP A 37 9.25 -4.75 -12.68
N SER A 38 8.69 -5.70 -13.43
CA SER A 38 8.39 -7.05 -12.94
C SER A 38 9.66 -7.87 -12.63
N GLU A 39 10.69 -7.78 -13.48
CA GLU A 39 11.99 -8.42 -13.23
C GLU A 39 12.72 -7.80 -12.02
N ALA A 40 12.67 -6.47 -11.87
CA ALA A 40 13.21 -5.77 -10.72
C ALA A 40 12.49 -6.17 -9.42
N PHE A 41 11.16 -6.30 -9.47
CA PHE A 41 10.36 -6.75 -8.34
C PHE A 41 10.75 -8.15 -7.85
N LEU A 42 11.11 -9.09 -8.73
CA LEU A 42 11.59 -10.42 -8.32
C LEU A 42 12.83 -10.34 -7.42
N SER A 43 13.77 -9.47 -7.74
CA SER A 43 14.96 -9.23 -6.91
C SER A 43 14.59 -8.68 -5.53
N VAL A 44 13.71 -7.67 -5.50
CA VAL A 44 13.19 -7.07 -4.27
C VAL A 44 12.44 -8.10 -3.42
N ASN A 45 11.57 -8.89 -4.03
CA ASN A 45 10.79 -9.93 -3.38
C ASN A 45 11.70 -10.98 -2.74
N HIS A 46 12.74 -11.40 -3.46
CA HIS A 46 13.74 -12.34 -2.96
C HIS A 46 14.49 -11.78 -1.73
N VAL A 47 14.93 -10.53 -1.76
CA VAL A 47 15.59 -9.89 -0.62
C VAL A 47 14.64 -9.77 0.58
N SER A 48 13.38 -9.39 0.36
CA SER A 48 12.37 -9.34 1.44
C SER A 48 12.15 -10.72 2.07
N ARG A 49 12.09 -11.79 1.26
CA ARG A 49 11.99 -13.17 1.75
C ARG A 49 13.21 -13.57 2.59
N LEU A 50 14.42 -13.21 2.18
CA LEU A 50 15.63 -13.47 2.96
C LEU A 50 15.64 -12.74 4.30
N LEU A 51 15.21 -11.47 4.34
CA LEU A 51 15.07 -10.70 5.60
C LEU A 51 14.01 -11.29 6.53
N LEU A 52 12.90 -11.78 5.97
CA LEU A 52 11.87 -12.46 6.75
C LEU A 52 12.38 -13.79 7.31
N GLN A 53 13.10 -14.56 6.48
CA GLN A 53 13.70 -15.82 6.90
C GLN A 53 14.72 -15.61 8.02
N SER A 54 15.57 -14.58 7.92
CA SER A 54 16.53 -14.25 8.97
C SER A 54 15.85 -13.85 10.28
N ALA A 55 14.86 -12.96 10.20
CA ALA A 55 14.05 -12.55 11.34
C ALA A 55 13.34 -13.73 12.02
N GLY A 56 12.71 -14.60 11.23
CA GLY A 56 12.04 -15.80 11.73
C GLY A 56 12.99 -16.74 12.47
N GLN A 57 14.19 -16.96 11.93
CA GLN A 57 15.18 -17.84 12.55
C GLN A 57 15.86 -17.22 13.78
N TRP A 58 16.13 -15.91 13.80
CA TRP A 58 16.55 -15.22 15.03
C TRP A 58 15.44 -15.24 16.09
N ALA A 59 14.17 -15.14 15.70
CA ALA A 59 13.07 -15.30 16.66
C ALA A 59 13.06 -16.72 17.26
N VAL A 60 13.33 -17.76 16.46
CA VAL A 60 13.52 -19.14 16.94
C VAL A 60 14.70 -19.23 17.91
N GLU A 61 15.86 -18.66 17.58
CA GLU A 61 17.01 -18.56 18.50
C GLU A 61 16.62 -17.87 19.82
N ARG A 62 15.92 -16.73 19.74
CA ARG A 62 15.40 -15.98 20.91
C ARG A 62 14.57 -16.90 21.80
N GLY A 63 13.62 -17.64 21.22
CA GLY A 63 12.75 -18.56 21.96
C GLY A 63 13.51 -19.71 22.61
N LEU A 64 14.30 -20.43 21.82
CA LEU A 64 15.04 -21.62 22.26
C LEU A 64 16.12 -21.31 23.30
N THR A 65 16.62 -20.07 23.31
CA THR A 65 17.72 -19.67 24.20
C THR A 65 17.21 -18.96 25.45
N ASN A 66 16.17 -18.12 25.36
CA ASN A 66 15.72 -17.29 26.48
C ASN A 66 15.18 -18.10 27.67
N ALA A 67 14.41 -19.17 27.41
CA ALA A 67 13.88 -20.01 28.48
C ALA A 67 14.98 -20.78 29.25
N PRO A 68 15.91 -21.50 28.58
CA PRO A 68 17.06 -22.11 29.26
C PRO A 68 17.98 -21.11 29.95
N LEU A 69 18.23 -19.93 29.35
CA LEU A 69 19.10 -18.91 29.92
C LEU A 69 18.58 -18.36 31.27
N LYS A 70 17.26 -18.40 31.49
CA LYS A 70 16.60 -18.02 32.75
C LYS A 70 16.29 -19.19 33.69
N SER A 71 16.53 -20.42 33.24
CA SER A 71 16.37 -21.64 34.04
C SER A 71 17.57 -21.88 34.95
N PRO A 72 17.41 -22.54 36.11
CA PRO A 72 18.52 -22.95 36.97
C PRO A 72 19.51 -23.91 36.27
N ASP A 73 19.01 -24.72 35.33
CA ASP A 73 19.77 -25.79 34.68
C ASP A 73 20.55 -25.30 33.46
N PRO A 74 21.73 -25.90 33.15
CA PRO A 74 22.45 -25.65 31.90
C PRO A 74 21.61 -25.97 30.66
N LEU A 75 21.94 -25.33 29.53
CA LEU A 75 21.26 -25.60 28.26
C LEU A 75 21.40 -27.09 27.86
N PRO A 76 20.29 -27.83 27.67
CA PRO A 76 20.30 -29.21 27.20
C PRO A 76 21.07 -29.36 25.88
N ILE A 77 21.87 -30.42 25.76
CA ILE A 77 22.68 -30.71 24.55
C ILE A 77 21.80 -30.77 23.30
N GLU A 78 20.60 -31.35 23.40
CA GLU A 78 19.63 -31.48 22.30
C GLU A 78 19.15 -30.13 21.75
N LEU A 79 19.12 -29.08 22.59
CA LEU A 79 18.72 -27.74 22.17
C LEU A 79 19.86 -26.98 21.48
N ARG A 80 21.13 -27.32 21.75
CA ARG A 80 22.30 -26.66 21.13
C ARG A 80 22.28 -26.78 19.61
N GLY A 81 22.07 -27.98 19.08
CA GLY A 81 22.03 -28.19 17.63
C GLY A 81 20.88 -27.43 16.94
N LYS A 82 19.74 -27.26 17.62
CA LYS A 82 18.62 -26.45 17.10
C LYS A 82 18.94 -24.97 17.08
N VAL A 83 19.58 -24.45 18.14
CA VAL A 83 20.05 -23.06 18.22
C VAL A 83 21.10 -22.78 17.14
N GLU A 84 22.09 -23.66 16.99
CA GLU A 84 23.14 -23.52 15.96
C GLU A 84 22.55 -23.55 14.54
N ASN A 85 21.59 -24.42 14.26
CA ASN A 85 20.92 -24.45 12.96
C ASN A 85 20.13 -23.17 12.69
N ALA A 86 19.39 -22.66 13.68
CA ALA A 86 18.66 -21.40 13.55
C ALA A 86 19.61 -20.22 13.30
N ARG A 87 20.72 -20.14 14.06
CA ARG A 87 21.78 -19.13 13.86
C ARG A 87 22.34 -19.18 12.45
N ARG A 88 22.74 -20.37 11.99
CA ARG A 88 23.32 -20.55 10.65
C ARG A 88 22.38 -20.06 9.55
N ILE A 89 21.11 -20.46 9.59
CA ILE A 89 20.14 -20.03 8.57
C ILE A 89 19.92 -18.52 8.66
N ALA A 90 19.72 -17.99 9.87
CA ALA A 90 19.45 -16.56 10.05
C ALA A 90 20.59 -15.68 9.52
N ASP A 91 21.82 -16.00 9.92
CA ASP A 91 23.00 -15.22 9.62
C ASP A 91 23.34 -15.30 8.12
N GLN A 92 23.17 -16.47 7.50
CA GLN A 92 23.37 -16.65 6.06
C GLN A 92 22.34 -15.86 5.25
N SER A 93 21.05 -15.98 5.59
CA SER A 93 19.98 -15.24 4.90
C SER A 93 20.15 -13.72 5.04
N PHE A 94 20.50 -13.23 6.22
CA PHE A 94 20.74 -11.79 6.42
C PHE A 94 21.96 -11.29 5.64
N THR A 95 23.08 -12.02 5.68
CA THR A 95 24.30 -11.64 4.96
C THR A 95 24.05 -11.57 3.46
N GLU A 96 23.30 -12.54 2.91
CA GLU A 96 22.90 -12.52 1.51
C GLU A 96 21.96 -11.34 1.19
N ALA A 97 20.97 -11.08 2.04
CA ALA A 97 20.06 -9.94 1.87
C ALA A 97 20.82 -8.60 1.89
N ALA A 98 21.67 -8.38 2.89
CA ALA A 98 22.46 -7.16 3.04
C ALA A 98 23.35 -6.91 1.82
N GLY A 99 24.05 -7.94 1.32
CA GLY A 99 24.88 -7.82 0.12
C GLY A 99 24.09 -7.44 -1.14
N ARG A 100 22.83 -7.89 -1.25
CA ARG A 100 21.95 -7.56 -2.39
C ARG A 100 21.30 -6.18 -2.26
N LEU A 101 21.02 -5.71 -1.04
CA LEU A 101 20.35 -4.42 -0.80
C LEU A 101 21.14 -3.24 -1.37
N HIS A 102 22.47 -3.25 -1.23
CA HIS A 102 23.35 -2.22 -1.81
C HIS A 102 23.30 -2.14 -3.33
N ALA A 103 22.87 -3.22 -4.01
CA ALA A 103 22.74 -3.26 -5.45
C ALA A 103 21.38 -2.73 -5.96
N ILE A 104 20.41 -2.46 -5.07
CA ILE A 104 19.08 -1.97 -5.42
C ILE A 104 19.12 -0.43 -5.50
N PRO A 105 18.94 0.19 -6.69
CA PRO A 105 19.04 1.64 -6.86
C PRO A 105 18.10 2.45 -5.96
N GLU A 106 16.89 1.94 -5.74
CA GLU A 106 15.83 2.54 -4.91
C GLU A 106 16.21 2.57 -3.42
N MET A 107 17.17 1.75 -2.99
CA MET A 107 17.64 1.69 -1.60
C MET A 107 18.72 2.73 -1.27
N LYS A 108 19.24 3.49 -2.25
CA LYS A 108 20.23 4.55 -2.00
C LYS A 108 19.79 5.59 -0.96
N PRO A 109 18.54 6.10 -0.96
CA PRO A 109 18.08 7.01 0.08
C PRO A 109 17.93 6.34 1.46
N ALA A 110 17.96 5.01 1.52
CA ALA A 110 17.79 4.19 2.72
C ALA A 110 19.09 3.51 3.18
N GLU A 111 20.25 4.02 2.75
CA GLU A 111 21.57 3.47 3.11
C GLU A 111 21.82 3.49 4.62
N ALA A 112 21.26 4.48 5.33
CA ALA A 112 21.34 4.57 6.79
C ALA A 112 20.67 3.36 7.48
N GLN A 113 19.52 2.90 6.98
CA GLN A 113 18.79 1.74 7.51
C GLN A 113 19.54 0.44 7.25
N ILE A 114 20.22 0.31 6.09
CA ILE A 114 21.07 -0.85 5.79
C ILE A 114 22.23 -0.90 6.79
N ASN A 115 22.94 0.22 6.95
CA ASN A 115 24.08 0.33 7.87
C ASN A 115 23.68 0.10 9.33
N GLU A 116 22.50 0.58 9.75
CA GLU A 116 21.97 0.32 11.09
C GLU A 116 21.72 -1.18 11.33
N ALA A 117 21.12 -1.87 10.36
CA ALA A 117 20.86 -3.30 10.45
C ALA A 117 22.16 -4.13 10.47
N GLU A 118 23.13 -3.79 9.63
CA GLU A 118 24.46 -4.43 9.62
C GLU A 118 25.21 -4.20 10.95
N ALA A 119 25.16 -2.98 11.48
CA ALA A 119 25.78 -2.65 12.76
C ALA A 119 25.11 -3.41 13.92
N ALA A 120 23.78 -3.50 13.93
CA ALA A 120 23.05 -4.29 14.92
C ALA A 120 23.39 -5.78 14.83
N PHE A 121 23.55 -6.31 13.61
CA PHE A 121 23.96 -7.70 13.39
C PHE A 121 25.38 -7.95 13.95
N GLN A 122 26.35 -7.09 13.64
CA GLN A 122 27.71 -7.21 14.17
C GLN A 122 27.75 -7.07 15.70
N ALA A 123 26.98 -6.14 16.27
CA ALA A 123 26.87 -6.00 17.72
C ALA A 123 26.29 -7.27 18.37
N PHE A 124 25.31 -7.90 17.74
CA PHE A 124 24.74 -9.15 18.23
C PHE A 124 25.71 -10.33 18.12
N LEU A 125 26.50 -10.43 17.04
CA LEU A 125 27.59 -11.42 16.95
C LEU A 125 28.60 -11.28 18.09
N GLY A 126 28.97 -10.04 18.43
CA GLY A 126 29.81 -9.75 19.59
C GLY A 126 29.16 -10.18 20.92
N PHE A 127 27.86 -9.93 21.08
CA PHE A 127 27.10 -10.36 22.25
C PHE A 127 27.00 -11.89 22.35
N ARG A 128 26.79 -12.60 21.23
CA ARG A 128 26.67 -14.07 21.19
C ARG A 128 27.87 -14.78 21.79
N SER A 129 29.09 -14.25 21.64
CA SER A 129 30.29 -14.85 22.26
C SER A 129 30.18 -14.91 23.80
N ARG A 130 29.66 -13.84 24.42
CA ARG A 130 29.39 -13.82 25.88
C ARG A 130 28.24 -14.74 26.25
N LEU A 131 27.20 -14.79 25.42
CA LEU A 131 26.06 -15.69 25.61
C LEU A 131 26.52 -17.16 25.63
N ASP A 132 27.34 -17.56 24.67
CA ASP A 132 27.82 -18.94 24.53
C ASP A 132 28.72 -19.38 25.68
N GLN A 133 29.43 -18.44 26.32
CA GLN A 133 30.18 -18.71 27.55
C GLN A 133 29.28 -18.90 28.78
N ASN A 134 28.04 -18.39 28.76
CA ASN A 134 27.12 -18.44 29.89
C ASN A 134 26.09 -19.59 29.77
N LEU A 135 25.72 -20.00 28.56
CA LEU A 135 24.75 -21.09 28.34
C LEU A 135 25.10 -22.44 29.00
N PRO A 136 26.38 -22.86 29.07
CA PRO A 136 26.75 -24.10 29.75
C PRO A 136 26.77 -24.01 31.28
N LYS A 137 26.70 -22.80 31.86
CA LYS A 137 26.81 -22.58 33.31
C LYS A 137 25.48 -22.82 34.02
N HIS A 138 25.52 -23.10 35.32
CA HIS A 138 24.32 -23.09 36.16
C HIS A 138 23.79 -21.66 36.34
N GLY A 139 22.49 -21.53 36.60
CA GLY A 139 21.81 -20.22 36.69
C GLY A 139 22.50 -19.21 37.62
N SER A 140 23.04 -19.67 38.76
CA SER A 140 23.75 -18.84 39.75
C SER A 140 25.13 -18.33 39.29
N GLU A 141 25.71 -18.92 38.25
CA GLU A 141 27.06 -18.61 37.75
C GLU A 141 27.04 -17.74 36.49
N ARG A 142 25.84 -17.44 35.97
CA ARG A 142 25.65 -16.65 34.77
C ARG A 142 25.78 -15.16 35.07
N ASP A 143 26.40 -14.43 34.16
CA ASP A 143 26.45 -12.97 34.19
C ASP A 143 25.02 -12.40 34.04
N PRO A 144 24.49 -11.67 35.05
CA PRO A 144 23.14 -11.10 35.00
C PRO A 144 22.93 -10.19 33.78
N ALA A 145 23.97 -9.46 33.34
CA ALA A 145 23.88 -8.60 32.17
C ALA A 145 23.67 -9.39 30.87
N VAL A 146 24.16 -10.64 30.80
CA VAL A 146 23.93 -11.53 29.65
C VAL A 146 22.51 -12.09 29.69
N VAL A 147 22.05 -12.51 30.88
CA VAL A 147 20.70 -13.07 31.07
C VAL A 147 19.62 -12.04 30.75
N GLU A 148 19.77 -10.81 31.25
CA GLU A 148 18.82 -9.72 31.02
C GLU A 148 18.96 -9.10 29.62
N GLY A 149 20.18 -9.01 29.10
CA GLY A 149 20.49 -8.36 27.83
C GLY A 149 20.12 -9.18 26.59
N PHE A 150 20.09 -10.51 26.66
CA PHE A 150 19.92 -11.36 25.47
C PHE A 150 18.63 -11.07 24.68
N SER A 151 17.47 -11.12 25.35
CA SER A 151 16.18 -10.94 24.67
C SER A 151 16.04 -9.53 24.07
N PRO A 152 16.37 -8.43 24.76
CA PRO A 152 16.40 -7.09 24.17
C PRO A 152 17.33 -6.97 22.96
N THR A 153 18.57 -7.50 23.04
CA THR A 153 19.55 -7.35 21.96
C THR A 153 19.11 -8.07 20.68
N ILE A 154 18.69 -9.33 20.78
CA ILE A 154 18.23 -10.07 19.59
C ILE A 154 16.90 -9.53 19.06
N THR A 155 16.03 -9.00 19.93
CA THR A 155 14.78 -8.34 19.51
C THR A 155 15.07 -7.06 18.73
N LYS A 156 16.03 -6.25 19.18
CA LYS A 156 16.46 -5.06 18.43
C LYS A 156 16.98 -5.44 17.04
N LEU A 157 17.79 -6.49 16.94
CA LEU A 157 18.28 -6.98 15.64
C LEU A 157 17.11 -7.35 14.72
N ILE A 158 16.14 -8.14 15.20
CA ILE A 158 14.95 -8.52 14.43
C ILE A 158 14.16 -7.29 13.99
N ASP A 159 14.01 -6.28 14.86
CA ASP A 159 13.28 -5.06 14.53
C ASP A 159 13.96 -4.24 13.44
N VAL A 160 15.26 -3.96 13.56
CA VAL A 160 15.94 -3.10 12.58
C VAL A 160 16.06 -3.78 11.22
N SER A 161 16.23 -5.11 11.18
CA SER A 161 16.46 -5.86 9.95
C SER A 161 15.16 -6.42 9.32
N GLY A 162 14.41 -7.22 10.08
CA GLY A 162 13.22 -7.94 9.60
C GLY A 162 11.97 -7.07 9.50
N ASN A 163 11.90 -5.99 10.29
CA ASN A 163 10.77 -5.06 10.27
C ASN A 163 11.14 -3.77 9.55
N SER A 164 12.01 -2.95 10.13
CA SER A 164 12.31 -1.60 9.65
C SER A 164 12.94 -1.62 8.25
N LEU A 165 14.04 -2.35 8.06
CA LEU A 165 14.73 -2.42 6.77
C LEU A 165 13.89 -3.13 5.69
N ARG A 166 13.23 -4.24 6.02
CA ARG A 166 12.30 -4.92 5.09
C ARG A 166 11.14 -4.03 4.67
N LEU A 167 10.50 -3.34 5.62
CA LEU A 167 9.39 -2.44 5.32
C LEU A 167 9.87 -1.25 4.48
N THR A 168 11.07 -0.72 4.79
CA THR A 168 11.69 0.34 4.00
C THR A 168 11.90 -0.13 2.56
N LEU A 169 12.50 -1.31 2.36
CA LEU A 169 12.64 -1.94 1.04
C LEU A 169 11.29 -2.00 0.31
N GLU A 170 10.27 -2.59 0.92
CA GLU A 170 8.94 -2.73 0.32
C GLU A 170 8.22 -1.40 0.07
N THR A 171 8.57 -0.34 0.80
CA THR A 171 7.95 0.99 0.66
C THR A 171 8.61 1.81 -0.45
N VAL A 172 9.95 1.76 -0.54
CA VAL A 172 10.69 2.53 -1.55
C VAL A 172 10.62 1.87 -2.92
N THR A 173 10.40 0.56 -2.97
CA THR A 173 10.18 -0.19 -4.22
C THR A 173 8.68 -0.26 -4.52
N ARG A 174 8.24 0.22 -5.69
CA ARG A 174 6.82 0.16 -6.07
C ARG A 174 6.48 -1.23 -6.62
N ALA A 175 5.34 -1.77 -6.19
CA ALA A 175 4.79 -2.97 -6.81
C ALA A 175 4.33 -2.65 -8.25
N PRO A 176 4.72 -3.45 -9.26
CA PRO A 176 4.36 -3.22 -10.67
C PRO A 176 2.85 -3.31 -10.95
N THR A 177 2.10 -4.04 -10.12
CA THR A 177 0.65 -4.24 -10.27
C THR A 177 -0.06 -4.20 -8.93
N ALA A 178 -1.38 -3.97 -8.96
CA ALA A 178 -2.22 -3.98 -7.75
C ALA A 178 -2.25 -5.36 -7.08
N ALA A 179 -2.22 -6.44 -7.85
CA ALA A 179 -2.17 -7.81 -7.33
C ALA A 179 -0.89 -8.07 -6.52
N LEU A 180 0.27 -7.66 -7.05
CA LEU A 180 1.54 -7.72 -6.32
C LEU A 180 1.52 -6.84 -5.05
N GLY A 181 0.93 -5.65 -5.14
CA GLY A 181 0.75 -4.78 -3.97
C GLY A 181 -0.08 -5.42 -2.85
N GLN A 182 -1.16 -6.13 -3.20
CA GLN A 182 -1.97 -6.88 -2.23
C GLN A 182 -1.18 -8.02 -1.56
N LEU A 183 -0.36 -8.76 -2.33
CA LEU A 183 0.49 -9.82 -1.80
C LEU A 183 1.57 -9.27 -0.85
N VAL A 184 2.17 -8.12 -1.19
CA VAL A 184 3.13 -7.43 -0.29
C VAL A 184 2.45 -6.99 1.01
N SER A 185 1.23 -6.43 0.93
CA SER A 185 0.45 -6.05 2.11
C SER A 185 0.13 -7.26 3.00
N LEU A 186 -0.33 -8.36 2.39
CA LEU A 186 -0.60 -9.61 3.09
C LEU A 186 0.67 -10.15 3.78
N ARG A 187 1.81 -10.15 3.09
CA ARG A 187 3.10 -10.53 3.68
C ARG A 187 3.44 -9.66 4.88
N ASN A 188 3.25 -8.35 4.79
CA ASN A 188 3.53 -7.45 5.90
C ASN A 188 2.70 -7.77 7.15
N LEU A 189 1.40 -8.07 6.98
CA LEU A 189 0.53 -8.51 8.07
C LEU A 189 1.02 -9.83 8.69
N THR A 190 1.38 -10.81 7.85
CA THR A 190 1.89 -12.10 8.34
C THR A 190 3.23 -11.97 9.08
N ALA A 191 4.10 -11.06 8.64
CA ALA A 191 5.37 -10.77 9.30
C ALA A 191 5.16 -10.14 10.69
N GLN A 192 4.27 -9.15 10.79
CA GLN A 192 3.90 -8.53 12.06
C GLN A 192 3.27 -9.54 13.02
N MET A 193 2.39 -10.40 12.50
CA MET A 193 1.77 -11.47 13.28
C MET A 193 2.84 -12.43 13.82
N ALA A 194 3.76 -12.91 12.98
CA ALA A 194 4.82 -13.83 13.37
C ALA A 194 5.77 -13.24 14.43
N GLU A 195 6.18 -11.97 14.29
CA GLU A 195 7.09 -11.34 15.25
C GLU A 195 6.42 -11.12 16.62
N ASN A 196 5.17 -10.64 16.66
CA ASN A 196 4.47 -10.44 17.92
C ASN A 196 4.16 -11.77 18.62
N ALA A 197 3.79 -12.81 17.86
CA ALA A 197 3.69 -14.17 18.37
C ALA A 197 5.03 -14.68 18.94
N GLY A 198 6.14 -14.38 18.26
CA GLY A 198 7.49 -14.70 18.68
C GLY A 198 7.91 -14.01 19.99
N ARG A 199 7.51 -12.76 20.19
CA ARG A 199 7.73 -11.99 21.44
C ARG A 199 6.94 -12.56 22.61
N GLU A 200 5.65 -12.84 22.39
CA GLU A 200 4.79 -13.47 23.39
C GLU A 200 5.37 -14.84 23.80
N ARG A 201 5.76 -15.67 22.83
CA ARG A 201 6.45 -16.96 23.09
C ARG A 201 7.69 -16.77 23.96
N ALA A 202 8.56 -15.82 23.63
CA ALA A 202 9.81 -15.60 24.36
C ALA A 202 9.56 -15.13 25.80
N LEU A 203 8.58 -14.25 26.01
CA LEU A 203 8.19 -13.75 27.33
C LEU A 203 7.60 -14.86 28.19
N LEU A 204 6.56 -15.54 27.70
CA LEU A 204 5.90 -16.62 28.45
C LEU A 204 6.84 -17.80 28.69
N GLY A 205 7.64 -18.19 27.70
CA GLY A 205 8.66 -19.22 27.87
C GLY A 205 9.68 -18.88 28.96
N GLY A 206 10.10 -17.62 29.06
CA GLY A 206 10.99 -17.14 30.12
C GLY A 206 10.34 -17.19 31.50
N ILE A 207 9.07 -16.76 31.63
CA ILE A 207 8.32 -16.77 32.90
C ILE A 207 8.10 -18.20 33.40
N ILE A 208 7.70 -19.11 32.49
CA ILE A 208 7.52 -20.53 32.82
C ILE A 208 8.86 -21.15 33.21
N GLY A 209 9.92 -20.84 32.46
CA GLY A 209 11.29 -21.32 32.72
C GLY A 209 11.84 -20.89 34.08
N SER A 210 11.48 -19.69 34.56
CA SER A 210 11.84 -19.17 35.88
C SER A 210 10.81 -19.52 36.98
N GLN A 211 9.77 -20.30 36.67
CA GLN A 211 8.67 -20.65 37.58
C GLN A 211 8.06 -19.44 38.31
N SER A 212 7.97 -18.30 37.61
CA SER A 212 7.53 -17.04 38.19
C SER A 212 6.06 -16.76 37.85
N LYS A 213 5.39 -15.94 38.67
CA LYS A 213 4.05 -15.43 38.35
C LYS A 213 4.11 -14.43 37.22
N ILE A 214 3.05 -14.34 36.42
CA ILE A 214 2.89 -13.25 35.45
C ILE A 214 2.54 -11.98 36.24
N ASN A 215 3.45 -11.01 36.27
CA ASN A 215 3.20 -9.71 36.90
C ASN A 215 2.39 -8.77 35.98
N ILE A 216 1.95 -7.63 36.51
CA ILE A 216 1.11 -6.66 35.77
C ILE A 216 1.77 -6.21 34.46
N ALA A 217 3.08 -5.92 34.48
CA ALA A 217 3.83 -5.55 33.28
C ALA A 217 3.87 -6.69 32.25
N GLY A 218 4.00 -7.94 32.71
CA GLY A 218 3.90 -9.14 31.90
C GLY A 218 2.54 -9.26 31.21
N VAL A 219 1.44 -9.06 31.96
CA VAL A 219 0.08 -9.07 31.40
C VAL A 219 -0.08 -7.99 30.34
N GLN A 220 0.37 -6.76 30.59
CA GLN A 220 0.31 -5.65 29.64
C GLN A 220 1.08 -5.97 28.34
N ASN A 221 2.29 -6.50 28.46
CA ASN A 221 3.10 -6.89 27.30
C ASN A 221 2.46 -8.03 26.50
N ILE A 222 1.96 -9.07 27.19
CA ILE A 222 1.25 -10.20 26.56
C ILE A 222 0.03 -9.68 25.80
N ALA A 223 -0.81 -8.85 26.44
CA ALA A 223 -1.99 -8.27 25.82
C ALA A 223 -1.62 -7.40 24.60
N GLY A 224 -0.57 -6.59 24.70
CA GLY A 224 -0.09 -5.75 23.60
C GLY A 224 0.41 -6.55 22.39
N TYR A 225 1.18 -7.62 22.62
CA TYR A 225 1.60 -8.52 21.54
C TYR A 225 0.41 -9.26 20.94
N ARG A 226 -0.48 -9.76 21.80
CA ARG A 226 -1.65 -10.53 21.37
C ARG A 226 -2.61 -9.68 20.52
N GLY A 227 -2.89 -8.46 20.94
CA GLY A 227 -3.76 -7.55 20.18
C GLY A 227 -3.26 -7.28 18.75
N LYS A 228 -1.94 -7.22 18.55
CA LYS A 228 -1.35 -7.08 17.20
C LYS A 228 -1.48 -8.36 16.37
N VAL A 229 -1.36 -9.53 17.00
CA VAL A 229 -1.59 -10.83 16.35
C VAL A 229 -3.04 -10.96 15.90
N ASP A 230 -3.99 -10.63 16.80
CA ASP A 230 -5.42 -10.71 16.52
C ASP A 230 -5.82 -9.71 15.42
N LEU A 231 -5.35 -8.46 15.48
CA LEU A 231 -5.59 -7.46 14.44
C LEU A 231 -5.11 -7.92 13.05
N ALA A 232 -3.90 -8.47 12.97
CA ALA A 232 -3.38 -9.00 11.71
C ALA A 232 -4.23 -10.17 11.22
N TRP A 233 -4.63 -11.07 12.11
CA TRP A 233 -5.43 -12.24 11.76
C TRP A 233 -6.86 -11.91 11.35
N ASP A 234 -7.52 -10.96 12.00
CA ASP A 234 -8.86 -10.49 11.64
C ASP A 234 -8.87 -9.84 10.26
N THR A 235 -7.72 -9.34 9.81
CA THR A 235 -7.52 -8.85 8.44
C THR A 235 -7.21 -9.98 7.45
N ILE A 236 -6.44 -11.00 7.87
CA ILE A 236 -6.00 -12.12 7.01
C ILE A 236 -7.11 -13.14 6.78
N SER A 237 -7.80 -13.56 7.84
CA SER A 237 -8.75 -14.68 7.79
C SER A 237 -9.90 -14.50 6.77
N PRO A 238 -10.49 -13.30 6.57
CA PRO A 238 -11.55 -13.12 5.59
C PRO A 238 -11.07 -13.29 4.14
N ILE A 239 -9.77 -13.07 3.89
CA ILE A 239 -9.16 -13.17 2.54
C ILE A 239 -9.33 -14.59 1.99
N GLN A 240 -9.40 -15.62 2.84
CA GLN A 240 -9.63 -17.00 2.43
C GLN A 240 -10.92 -17.20 1.61
N LYS A 241 -11.90 -16.31 1.74
CA LYS A 241 -13.18 -16.38 1.00
C LYS A 241 -13.07 -15.86 -0.43
N ARG A 242 -11.96 -15.22 -0.81
CA ARG A 242 -11.75 -14.71 -2.16
C ARG A 242 -11.58 -15.85 -3.16
N ALA A 243 -12.32 -15.77 -4.27
CA ALA A 243 -12.28 -16.77 -5.34
C ALA A 243 -10.97 -16.76 -6.14
N ASP A 244 -10.26 -15.62 -6.15
CA ASP A 244 -9.01 -15.40 -6.87
C ASP A 244 -7.75 -15.69 -6.03
N LEU A 245 -7.92 -16.16 -4.79
CA LEU A 245 -6.79 -16.44 -3.90
C LEU A 245 -6.03 -17.71 -4.33
N PRO A 246 -4.69 -17.66 -4.47
CA PRO A 246 -3.89 -18.86 -4.74
C PRO A 246 -4.12 -19.95 -3.69
N ARG A 247 -4.35 -21.19 -4.16
CA ARG A 247 -4.67 -22.33 -3.29
C ARG A 247 -3.65 -22.56 -2.18
N LYS A 248 -2.36 -22.39 -2.46
CA LYS A 248 -1.28 -22.50 -1.45
C LYS A 248 -1.47 -21.51 -0.29
N ILE A 249 -1.93 -20.28 -0.57
CA ILE A 249 -2.20 -19.27 0.46
C ILE A 249 -3.45 -19.68 1.25
N ALA A 250 -4.52 -20.10 0.58
CA ALA A 250 -5.75 -20.56 1.24
C ALA A 250 -5.48 -21.74 2.21
N ASP A 251 -4.68 -22.72 1.76
CA ASP A 251 -4.26 -23.88 2.56
C ASP A 251 -3.38 -23.45 3.75
N ALA A 252 -2.48 -22.47 3.54
CA ALA A 252 -1.64 -21.95 4.61
C ALA A 252 -2.43 -21.13 5.64
N ILE A 253 -3.44 -20.36 5.24
CA ILE A 253 -4.38 -19.69 6.17
C ILE A 253 -5.10 -20.72 7.03
N ALA A 254 -5.65 -21.78 6.42
CA ALA A 254 -6.29 -22.86 7.17
C ALA A 254 -5.31 -23.54 8.16
N GLY A 255 -4.05 -23.67 7.77
CA GLY A 255 -2.98 -24.15 8.64
C GLY A 255 -2.74 -23.25 9.86
N VAL A 256 -2.75 -21.93 9.68
CA VAL A 256 -2.62 -20.97 10.79
C VAL A 256 -3.82 -21.06 11.73
N GLU A 257 -5.04 -21.10 11.21
CA GLU A 257 -6.24 -21.23 12.03
C GLU A 257 -6.19 -22.47 12.94
N LYS A 258 -5.85 -23.62 12.34
CA LYS A 258 -5.74 -24.89 13.07
C LYS A 258 -4.55 -24.93 14.03
N ASP A 259 -3.34 -24.68 13.54
CA ASP A 259 -2.12 -24.92 14.32
C ASP A 259 -1.90 -23.82 15.37
N TYR A 260 -2.19 -22.55 15.03
CA TYR A 260 -1.92 -21.40 15.89
C TYR A 260 -3.11 -21.03 16.80
N PHE A 261 -4.31 -20.88 16.25
CA PHE A 261 -5.46 -20.42 17.05
C PHE A 261 -6.17 -21.55 17.80
N GLN A 262 -6.26 -22.75 17.23
CA GLN A 262 -6.91 -23.88 17.90
C GLN A 262 -5.92 -24.65 18.79
N VAL A 263 -4.98 -25.40 18.19
CA VAL A 263 -4.12 -26.32 18.93
C VAL A 263 -3.21 -25.61 19.94
N TYR A 264 -2.51 -24.56 19.49
CA TYR A 264 -1.67 -23.76 20.39
C TYR A 264 -2.48 -22.83 21.29
N GLY A 265 -3.65 -22.35 20.84
CA GLY A 265 -4.57 -21.55 21.65
C GLY A 265 -4.92 -22.22 22.97
N GLU A 266 -5.28 -23.51 22.94
CA GLU A 266 -5.56 -24.30 24.15
C GLU A 266 -4.36 -24.35 25.11
N THR A 267 -3.15 -24.54 24.57
CA THR A 267 -1.92 -24.56 25.38
C THR A 267 -1.67 -23.19 26.01
N ARG A 268 -1.85 -22.11 25.23
CA ARG A 268 -1.68 -20.72 25.67
C ARG A 268 -2.65 -20.37 26.78
N ASP A 269 -3.92 -20.71 26.63
CA ASP A 269 -4.95 -20.41 27.62
C ASP A 269 -4.70 -21.14 28.95
N ALA A 270 -4.28 -22.41 28.87
CA ALA A 270 -3.88 -23.18 30.06
C ALA A 270 -2.66 -22.56 30.79
N VAL A 271 -1.69 -22.02 30.06
CA VAL A 271 -0.53 -21.31 30.63
C VAL A 271 -0.95 -20.00 31.28
N LEU A 272 -1.80 -19.21 30.64
CA LEU A 272 -2.27 -17.93 31.18
C LEU A 272 -3.09 -18.13 32.45
N ALA A 273 -3.97 -19.14 32.49
CA ALA A 273 -4.73 -19.51 33.68
C ALA A 273 -3.82 -19.92 34.86
N ALA A 274 -2.67 -20.54 34.59
CA ALA A 274 -1.67 -20.88 35.60
C ALA A 274 -0.79 -19.69 36.03
N GLY A 275 -0.84 -18.57 35.31
CA GLY A 275 0.05 -17.42 35.48
C GLY A 275 -0.03 -16.73 36.86
N GLU A 276 -1.18 -16.76 37.51
CA GLU A 276 -1.39 -16.15 38.85
C GLU A 276 -0.75 -16.95 39.98
N THR A 277 -0.72 -18.28 39.83
CA THR A 277 -0.23 -19.23 40.84
C THR A 277 1.18 -19.73 40.56
N ALA A 278 1.69 -19.49 39.35
CA ALA A 278 2.91 -20.09 38.80
C ALA A 278 2.87 -21.63 38.75
N ALA A 279 1.68 -22.24 38.80
CA ALA A 279 1.48 -23.69 38.77
C ALA A 279 1.43 -24.23 37.33
N TYR A 280 2.46 -23.95 36.52
CA TYR A 280 2.52 -24.37 35.13
C TYR A 280 2.65 -25.88 35.00
N LYS A 281 1.82 -26.50 34.14
CA LYS A 281 1.82 -27.95 33.88
C LYS A 281 2.85 -28.42 32.85
N ILE A 282 3.49 -27.48 32.16
CA ILE A 282 4.48 -27.73 31.10
C ILE A 282 5.74 -26.95 31.40
N SER A 283 6.89 -27.45 30.94
CA SER A 283 8.16 -26.74 31.06
C SER A 283 8.22 -25.55 30.10
N GLY A 284 9.06 -24.55 30.40
CA GLY A 284 9.28 -23.42 29.49
C GLY A 284 9.78 -23.87 28.11
N ASN A 285 10.61 -24.91 28.06
CA ASN A 285 11.11 -25.49 26.82
C ASN A 285 10.02 -26.17 26.00
N GLU A 286 9.14 -26.92 26.67
CA GLU A 286 7.99 -27.56 26.01
C GLU A 286 7.01 -26.51 25.47
N TYR A 287 6.71 -25.48 26.26
CA TYR A 287 5.89 -24.35 25.81
C TYR A 287 6.50 -23.67 24.57
N VAL A 288 7.80 -23.33 24.62
CA VAL A 288 8.50 -22.73 23.49
C VAL A 288 8.45 -23.65 22.26
N ALA A 289 8.61 -24.96 22.42
CA ALA A 289 8.52 -25.92 21.32
C ALA A 289 7.13 -25.92 20.67
N ARG A 290 6.05 -26.00 21.46
CA ARG A 290 4.66 -25.96 20.97
C ARG A 290 4.35 -24.63 20.26
N ALA A 291 4.73 -23.51 20.87
CA ALA A 291 4.59 -22.19 20.28
C ALA A 291 5.41 -22.03 18.99
N THR A 292 6.59 -22.65 18.91
CA THR A 292 7.42 -22.63 17.69
C THR A 292 6.74 -23.37 16.55
N THR A 293 6.18 -24.55 16.80
CA THR A 293 5.40 -25.30 15.80
C THR A 293 4.22 -24.48 15.29
N ALA A 294 3.51 -23.79 16.19
CA ALA A 294 2.41 -22.92 15.85
C ALA A 294 2.85 -21.72 15.00
N ILE A 295 3.89 -20.99 15.41
CA ILE A 295 4.43 -19.84 14.66
C ILE A 295 4.96 -20.25 13.28
N ASN A 296 5.50 -21.46 13.13
CA ASN A 296 5.91 -21.99 11.83
C ASN A 296 4.74 -22.12 10.85
N SER A 297 3.48 -22.23 11.30
CA SER A 297 2.32 -22.12 10.39
C SER A 297 2.18 -20.71 9.80
N ILE A 298 2.42 -19.66 10.60
CA ILE A 298 2.39 -18.26 10.17
C ILE A 298 3.54 -17.99 9.19
N LEU A 299 4.74 -18.52 9.47
CA LEU A 299 5.88 -18.39 8.56
C LEU A 299 5.65 -19.12 7.23
N ARG A 300 5.03 -20.30 7.25
CA ARG A 300 4.61 -21.01 6.02
C ARG A 300 3.63 -20.19 5.18
N LEU A 301 2.71 -19.45 5.82
CA LEU A 301 1.82 -18.52 5.14
C LEU A 301 2.62 -17.38 4.48
N ALA A 302 3.56 -16.78 5.19
CA ALA A 302 4.40 -15.72 4.63
C ALA A 302 5.26 -16.22 3.44
N ASP A 303 5.77 -17.45 3.51
CA ASP A 303 6.47 -18.11 2.39
C ASP A 303 5.54 -18.36 1.20
N ALA A 304 4.32 -18.87 1.44
CA ALA A 304 3.34 -19.10 0.38
C ALA A 304 2.94 -17.79 -0.33
N VAL A 305 2.83 -16.70 0.42
CA VAL A 305 2.59 -15.35 -0.14
C VAL A 305 3.77 -14.88 -0.96
N GLY A 306 5.00 -15.09 -0.48
CA GLY A 306 6.23 -14.77 -1.20
C GLY A 306 6.37 -15.54 -2.52
N GLU A 307 6.08 -16.84 -2.52
CA GLU A 307 6.07 -17.68 -3.73
C GLU A 307 4.98 -17.25 -4.72
N ALA A 308 3.78 -16.90 -4.22
CA ALA A 308 2.71 -16.39 -5.08
C ALA A 308 3.10 -15.05 -5.72
N ALA A 309 3.80 -14.18 -4.99
CA ALA A 309 4.31 -12.91 -5.53
C ALA A 309 5.38 -13.14 -6.60
N ASP A 310 6.29 -14.11 -6.42
CA ASP A 310 7.27 -14.49 -7.44
C ASP A 310 6.58 -15.03 -8.71
N GLN A 311 5.56 -15.89 -8.54
CA GLN A 311 4.81 -16.45 -9.65
C GLN A 311 4.06 -15.36 -10.42
N GLU A 312 3.39 -14.45 -9.71
CA GLU A 312 2.64 -13.35 -10.32
C GLU A 312 3.56 -12.39 -11.08
N ALA A 313 4.70 -11.99 -10.49
CA ALA A 313 5.67 -11.13 -11.16
C ALA A 313 6.30 -11.82 -12.40
N THR A 314 6.52 -13.14 -12.33
CA THR A 314 7.00 -13.92 -13.48
C THR A 314 5.95 -13.99 -14.59
N ASN A 315 4.67 -14.17 -14.24
CA ASN A 315 3.57 -14.17 -15.19
C ASN A 315 3.44 -12.81 -15.88
N GLU A 316 3.52 -11.71 -15.12
CA GLU A 316 3.49 -10.33 -15.64
C GLU A 316 4.68 -10.04 -16.57
N ALA A 317 5.89 -10.47 -16.20
CA ALA A 317 7.08 -10.34 -17.06
C ALA A 317 6.94 -11.14 -18.38
N SER A 318 6.36 -12.34 -18.30
CA SER A 318 6.10 -13.20 -19.46
C SER A 318 5.01 -12.62 -20.38
N GLN A 319 3.91 -12.13 -19.80
CA GLN A 319 2.84 -11.49 -20.54
C GLN A 319 3.33 -10.21 -21.23
N SER A 320 4.14 -9.41 -20.51
CA SER A 320 4.78 -8.21 -21.06
C SER A 320 5.76 -8.54 -22.18
N SER A 321 6.49 -9.66 -22.09
CA SER A 321 7.36 -10.14 -23.17
C SER A 321 6.56 -10.51 -24.42
N SER A 322 5.40 -11.17 -24.25
CA SER A 322 4.51 -11.51 -25.36
C SER A 322 3.92 -10.25 -26.00
N ASN A 323 3.47 -9.29 -25.19
CA ASN A 323 2.98 -7.99 -25.66
C ASN A 323 4.06 -7.21 -26.42
N LEU A 324 5.31 -7.25 -25.96
CA LEU A 324 6.44 -6.62 -26.64
C LEU A 324 6.70 -7.24 -28.01
N ILE A 325 6.63 -8.56 -28.13
CA ILE A 325 6.78 -9.27 -29.42
C ILE A 325 5.64 -8.90 -30.37
N ILE A 326 4.39 -8.87 -29.88
CA ILE A 326 3.22 -8.48 -30.68
C ILE A 326 3.34 -7.02 -31.15
N ALA A 327 3.62 -6.09 -30.23
CA ALA A 327 3.78 -4.67 -30.55
C ALA A 327 4.95 -4.42 -31.52
N GLY A 328 6.08 -5.12 -31.33
CA GLY A 328 7.22 -5.07 -32.25
C GLY A 328 6.89 -5.63 -33.63
N SER A 329 6.11 -6.70 -33.71
CA SER A 329 5.66 -7.29 -34.98
C SER A 329 4.71 -6.34 -35.73
N ILE A 330 3.78 -5.70 -35.01
CA ILE A 330 2.88 -4.67 -35.57
C ILE A 330 3.69 -3.47 -36.07
N LEU A 331 4.67 -3.00 -35.28
CA LEU A 331 5.55 -1.89 -35.68
C LEU A 331 6.32 -2.21 -36.97
N LEU A 332 6.89 -3.41 -37.08
CA LEU A 332 7.59 -3.86 -38.29
C LEU A 332 6.64 -3.99 -39.49
N ALA A 333 5.42 -4.50 -39.28
CA ALA A 333 4.40 -4.59 -40.31
C ALA A 333 3.97 -3.19 -40.80
N CYS A 334 3.75 -2.22 -39.90
CA CYS A 334 3.44 -0.83 -40.24
C CYS A 334 4.58 -0.18 -41.04
N LEU A 335 5.84 -0.37 -40.63
CA LEU A 335 7.00 0.14 -41.37
C LEU A 335 7.13 -0.51 -42.76
N GLY A 336 6.91 -1.82 -42.86
CA GLY A 336 6.92 -2.55 -44.12
C GLY A 336 5.82 -2.09 -45.08
N LEU A 337 4.59 -1.93 -44.59
CA LEU A 337 3.46 -1.41 -45.36
C LEU A 337 3.67 0.04 -45.79
N ALA A 338 4.29 0.86 -44.94
CA ALA A 338 4.64 2.24 -45.26
C ALA A 338 5.66 2.30 -46.41
N LEU A 339 6.75 1.54 -46.31
CA LEU A 339 7.78 1.45 -47.35
C LEU A 339 7.22 0.90 -48.66
N PHE A 340 6.38 -0.14 -48.59
CA PHE A 340 5.72 -0.72 -49.76
C PHE A 340 4.77 0.27 -50.43
N SER A 341 3.92 0.94 -49.65
CA SER A 341 2.98 1.96 -50.16
C SER A 341 3.73 3.14 -50.77
N PHE A 342 4.80 3.61 -50.15
CA PHE A 342 5.65 4.68 -50.67
C PHE A 342 6.34 4.27 -51.99
N TRP A 343 6.83 3.04 -52.07
CA TRP A 343 7.41 2.48 -53.29
C TRP A 343 6.38 2.41 -54.42
N VAL A 344 5.16 1.90 -54.15
CA VAL A 344 4.07 1.84 -55.14
C VAL A 344 3.71 3.24 -55.65
N VAL A 345 3.49 4.21 -54.76
CA VAL A 345 3.12 5.58 -55.15
C VAL A 345 4.20 6.22 -56.02
N ILE A 346 5.48 6.09 -55.67
CA ILE A 346 6.57 6.70 -56.45
C ILE A 346 6.77 5.98 -57.79
N ALA A 347 6.85 4.65 -57.78
CA ALA A 347 7.22 3.87 -58.95
C ALA A 347 6.06 3.72 -59.95
N ARG A 348 4.83 3.55 -59.47
CA ARG A 348 3.67 3.28 -60.33
C ARG A 348 2.88 4.52 -60.73
N ILE A 349 2.90 5.59 -59.92
CA ILE A 349 2.06 6.78 -60.12
C ILE A 349 2.92 8.02 -60.44
N VAL A 350 3.80 8.44 -59.53
CA VAL A 350 4.48 9.74 -59.62
C VAL A 350 5.51 9.79 -60.77
N ARG A 351 6.38 8.78 -60.89
CA ARG A 351 7.40 8.75 -61.96
C ARG A 351 6.78 8.73 -63.37
N PRO A 352 5.80 7.85 -63.68
CA PRO A 352 5.15 7.83 -65.00
C PRO A 352 4.39 9.12 -65.32
N LEU A 353 3.65 9.69 -64.37
CA LEU A 353 2.95 10.96 -64.56
C LEU A 353 3.92 12.12 -64.84
N SER A 354 5.04 12.19 -64.11
CA SER A 354 6.06 13.21 -64.35
C SER A 354 6.73 13.06 -65.71
N ALA A 355 6.98 11.82 -66.14
CA ALA A 355 7.58 11.53 -67.45
C ALA A 355 6.63 11.88 -68.61
N LEU A 356 5.34 11.54 -68.49
CA LEU A 356 4.31 11.94 -69.45
C LEU A 356 4.12 13.46 -69.51
N THR A 357 4.13 14.13 -68.36
CA THR A 357 4.04 15.60 -68.30
C THR A 357 5.26 16.27 -68.95
N GLY A 358 6.46 15.71 -68.76
CA GLY A 358 7.69 16.16 -69.43
C GLY A 358 7.62 16.00 -70.95
N ALA A 359 7.19 14.83 -71.43
CA ALA A 359 7.05 14.56 -72.86
C ALA A 359 5.95 15.42 -73.53
N MET A 360 4.84 15.68 -72.84
CA MET A 360 3.82 16.65 -73.28
C MET A 360 4.38 18.08 -73.37
N GLY A 361 5.25 18.48 -72.44
CA GLY A 361 5.93 19.77 -72.46
C GLY A 361 6.96 19.93 -73.59
N GLU A 362 7.55 18.84 -74.07
CA GLU A 362 8.40 18.79 -75.27
C GLU A 362 7.55 18.89 -76.55
N LEU A 363 6.45 18.14 -76.60
CA LEU A 363 5.49 18.16 -77.72
C LEU A 363 4.88 19.56 -77.91
N ALA A 364 4.50 20.23 -76.81
CA ALA A 364 3.98 21.60 -76.82
C ALA A 364 5.03 22.64 -77.25
N ARG A 365 6.32 22.31 -77.16
CA ARG A 365 7.43 23.15 -77.64
C ARG A 365 7.87 22.83 -79.08
N GLY A 366 7.11 21.97 -79.78
CA GLY A 366 7.31 21.64 -81.19
C GLY A 366 8.28 20.50 -81.46
N ASN A 367 8.73 19.78 -80.43
CA ASN A 367 9.56 18.59 -80.59
C ASN A 367 8.70 17.32 -80.74
N PHE A 368 8.31 16.99 -81.96
CA PHE A 368 7.46 15.83 -82.27
C PHE A 368 8.22 14.50 -82.31
N GLU A 369 9.56 14.52 -82.27
CA GLU A 369 10.36 13.29 -82.26
C GLU A 369 10.40 12.61 -80.87
N VAL A 370 9.91 13.28 -79.81
CA VAL A 370 9.94 12.73 -78.45
C VAL A 370 9.19 11.38 -78.35
N VAL A 371 9.84 10.36 -77.81
CA VAL A 371 9.23 9.04 -77.57
C VAL A 371 8.38 9.13 -76.30
N LEU A 372 7.09 8.85 -76.41
CA LEU A 372 6.17 8.93 -75.28
C LEU A 372 6.38 7.74 -74.33
N PRO A 373 6.76 7.99 -73.06
CA PRO A 373 6.97 6.92 -72.09
C PRO A 373 5.64 6.29 -71.66
N GLY A 374 5.59 4.96 -71.56
CA GLY A 374 4.46 4.21 -70.96
C GLY A 374 3.35 3.73 -71.91
N LEU A 375 3.58 3.71 -73.22
CA LEU A 375 2.61 3.24 -74.25
C LEU A 375 2.21 1.76 -74.10
N ASP A 376 3.09 0.96 -73.52
CA ASP A 376 2.98 -0.48 -73.27
C ASP A 376 2.24 -0.83 -71.97
N ARG A 377 1.89 0.17 -71.14
CA ARG A 377 1.19 -0.06 -69.87
C ARG A 377 -0.29 -0.38 -70.08
N THR A 378 -0.84 -1.23 -69.23
CA THR A 378 -2.26 -1.65 -69.27
C THR A 378 -3.14 -0.96 -68.22
N ASP A 379 -2.62 0.06 -67.54
CA ASP A 379 -3.34 0.86 -66.55
C ASP A 379 -3.77 2.21 -67.11
N GLU A 380 -4.48 3.00 -66.31
CA GLU A 380 -5.08 4.29 -66.69
C GLU A 380 -4.02 5.30 -67.18
N ILE A 381 -2.78 5.18 -66.69
CA ILE A 381 -1.65 6.00 -67.15
C ILE A 381 -1.20 5.59 -68.55
N GLY A 382 -1.30 4.30 -68.89
CA GLY A 382 -1.09 3.79 -70.25
C GLY A 382 -2.17 4.25 -71.24
N ASP A 383 -3.43 4.32 -70.80
CA ASP A 383 -4.51 4.90 -71.61
C ASP A 383 -4.26 6.38 -71.90
N MET A 384 -3.78 7.14 -70.91
CA MET A 384 -3.34 8.52 -71.11
C MET A 384 -2.15 8.61 -72.08
N ALA A 385 -1.14 7.75 -71.96
CA ALA A 385 0.01 7.73 -72.88
C ALA A 385 -0.40 7.43 -74.33
N ARG A 386 -1.34 6.50 -74.55
CA ARG A 386 -1.90 6.17 -75.88
C ARG A 386 -2.74 7.31 -76.45
N ALA A 387 -3.53 7.98 -75.61
CA ALA A 387 -4.31 9.15 -76.03
C ALA A 387 -3.37 10.29 -76.49
N VAL A 388 -2.29 10.55 -75.75
CA VAL A 388 -1.24 11.50 -76.13
C VAL A 388 -0.48 11.05 -77.39
N GLY A 389 -0.25 9.75 -77.58
CA GLY A 389 0.35 9.18 -78.80
C GLY A 389 -0.53 9.36 -80.03
N THR A 390 -1.84 9.25 -79.86
CA THR A 390 -2.81 9.53 -80.93
C THR A 390 -2.84 11.03 -81.28
N PHE A 391 -2.62 11.90 -80.27
CA PHE A 391 -2.46 13.34 -80.49
C PHE A 391 -1.16 13.65 -81.25
N LYS A 392 -0.03 12.99 -80.94
CA LYS A 392 1.23 13.07 -81.68
C LYS A 392 1.06 12.67 -83.16
N VAL A 393 0.38 11.55 -83.44
CA VAL A 393 0.14 11.06 -84.83
C VAL A 393 -0.81 11.98 -85.62
N LYS A 394 -1.80 12.59 -84.96
CA LYS A 394 -2.76 13.50 -85.63
C LYS A 394 -2.28 14.96 -85.73
N SER A 395 -1.15 15.31 -85.13
CA SER A 395 -0.60 16.67 -85.17
C SER A 395 0.31 16.92 -86.39
N GLU A 396 0.62 15.88 -87.18
CA GLU A 396 1.50 15.97 -88.35
C GLU A 396 0.73 16.01 -89.70
N GLU A 397 -0.55 15.62 -89.71
CA GLU A 397 -1.32 15.40 -90.94
C GLU A 397 -2.47 16.41 -91.15
N LYS A 398 -2.39 17.60 -90.52
CA LYS A 398 -3.44 18.63 -90.63
C LYS A 398 -2.90 20.04 -90.72
N ALA A 399 -2.00 20.27 -91.68
CA ALA A 399 -1.51 21.62 -91.99
C ALA A 399 -1.59 22.01 -93.48
N ARG A 400 -1.94 21.10 -94.41
CA ARG A 400 -2.18 21.42 -95.82
C ARG A 400 -3.23 20.44 -96.36
N GLU A 401 -4.05 20.90 -97.30
CA GLU A 401 -5.10 20.13 -98.00
C GLU A 401 -6.35 19.86 -97.14
N GLU A 402 -7.55 20.35 -97.45
CA GLU A 402 -8.13 20.74 -98.73
C GLU A 402 -9.21 21.82 -98.50
N ALA A 403 -8.91 23.02 -99.00
CA ALA A 403 -9.92 23.88 -99.57
C ALA A 403 -10.29 23.28 -100.94
N GLU A 404 -11.58 23.32 -101.30
CA GLU A 404 -12.16 22.89 -102.58
C GLU A 404 -12.58 21.41 -102.73
N THR A 405 -13.60 20.97 -102.00
CA THR A 405 -14.68 20.22 -102.68
C THR A 405 -16.04 20.45 -102.02
N LYS A 406 -16.34 21.73 -101.87
CA LYS A 406 -17.68 22.23 -101.59
C LYS A 406 -18.47 22.12 -102.89
N MET A 407 -19.17 21.00 -103.10
CA MET A 407 -20.37 20.84 -103.95
C MET A 407 -20.55 19.35 -104.30
N LYS A 408 -21.06 18.52 -103.36
CA LYS A 408 -21.83 17.31 -103.74
C LYS A 408 -22.53 16.47 -102.66
N GLN A 409 -22.70 16.90 -101.41
CA GLN A 409 -23.30 16.00 -100.39
C GLN A 409 -24.34 16.63 -99.47
N ASP A 410 -25.32 17.34 -100.04
CA ASP A 410 -26.61 17.63 -99.40
C ASP A 410 -27.49 16.38 -99.18
N ARG A 411 -26.90 15.17 -99.22
CA ARG A 411 -27.58 13.89 -98.93
C ARG A 411 -26.97 13.07 -97.79
N ILE A 412 -25.82 13.47 -97.21
CA ILE A 412 -25.19 12.78 -96.04
C ILE A 412 -25.49 13.48 -94.70
N ALA A 413 -25.95 14.74 -94.72
CA ALA A 413 -26.22 15.53 -93.51
C ALA A 413 -27.31 14.95 -92.58
N ALA A 414 -28.08 13.94 -92.99
CA ALA A 414 -29.04 13.26 -92.12
C ALA A 414 -28.43 12.08 -91.33
N GLU A 415 -27.45 11.36 -91.90
CA GLU A 415 -26.82 10.18 -91.26
C GLU A 415 -25.64 10.55 -90.35
N GLN A 416 -24.82 11.55 -90.72
CA GLN A 416 -23.71 12.04 -89.89
C GLN A 416 -24.21 12.66 -88.57
N ARG A 417 -25.34 13.37 -88.60
CA ARG A 417 -25.98 13.92 -87.39
C ARG A 417 -26.43 12.83 -86.42
N LYS A 418 -26.89 11.68 -86.93
CA LYS A 418 -27.24 10.52 -86.10
C LYS A 418 -26.01 9.92 -85.43
N ALA A 419 -24.93 9.68 -86.19
CA ALA A 419 -23.70 9.11 -85.64
C ALA A 419 -23.01 10.05 -84.63
N ASP A 420 -22.96 11.35 -84.91
CA ASP A 420 -22.42 12.35 -83.99
C ASP A 420 -23.32 12.49 -82.75
N MET A 421 -24.65 12.43 -82.89
CA MET A 421 -25.57 12.43 -81.73
C MET A 421 -25.43 11.19 -80.85
N HIS A 422 -25.28 10.00 -81.43
CA HIS A 422 -24.99 8.79 -80.65
C HIS A 422 -23.69 8.92 -79.86
N LYS A 423 -22.63 9.41 -80.50
CA LYS A 423 -21.32 9.56 -79.84
C LYS A 423 -21.33 10.63 -78.73
N LEU A 424 -22.08 11.72 -78.94
CA LEU A 424 -22.27 12.76 -77.93
C LEU A 424 -23.12 12.26 -76.76
N ALA A 425 -24.15 11.45 -77.05
CA ALA A 425 -24.97 10.78 -76.06
C ALA A 425 -24.16 9.76 -75.24
N ASP A 426 -23.30 8.95 -75.86
CA ASP A 426 -22.45 7.97 -75.17
C ASP A 426 -21.43 8.64 -74.23
N ASN A 427 -20.80 9.72 -74.70
CA ASN A 427 -19.87 10.50 -73.88
C ASN A 427 -20.59 11.22 -72.73
N PHE A 428 -21.79 11.74 -72.98
CA PHE A 428 -22.63 12.36 -71.95
C PHE A 428 -23.09 11.32 -70.92
N GLU A 429 -23.50 10.12 -71.35
CA GLU A 429 -23.86 9.00 -70.47
C GLU A 429 -22.71 8.60 -69.55
N THR A 430 -21.51 8.48 -70.11
CA THR A 430 -20.32 8.10 -69.33
C THR A 430 -19.97 9.17 -68.31
N ALA A 431 -19.86 10.44 -68.74
CA ALA A 431 -19.46 11.54 -67.85
C ALA A 431 -20.50 11.81 -66.75
N VAL A 432 -21.79 11.83 -67.09
CA VAL A 432 -22.87 12.05 -66.12
C VAL A 432 -23.08 10.81 -65.25
N GLY A 433 -22.92 9.60 -65.81
CA GLY A 433 -22.98 8.33 -65.09
C GLY A 433 -21.92 8.24 -63.99
N GLU A 434 -20.68 8.63 -64.26
CA GLU A 434 -19.60 8.67 -63.26
C GLU A 434 -19.91 9.66 -62.12
N VAL A 435 -20.42 10.85 -62.45
CA VAL A 435 -20.79 11.86 -61.44
C VAL A 435 -21.94 11.36 -60.57
N ILE A 436 -22.99 10.80 -61.18
CA ILE A 436 -24.13 10.18 -60.47
C ILE A 436 -23.64 9.06 -59.54
N GLN A 437 -22.75 8.18 -60.02
CA GLN A 437 -22.21 7.09 -59.22
C GLN A 437 -21.36 7.58 -58.05
N THR A 438 -20.58 8.64 -58.25
CA THR A 438 -19.76 9.28 -57.20
C THR A 438 -20.64 9.91 -56.14
N VAL A 439 -21.65 10.69 -56.54
CA VAL A 439 -22.60 11.33 -55.61
C VAL A 439 -23.42 10.29 -54.85
N SER A 440 -23.86 9.22 -55.51
CA SER A 440 -24.58 8.10 -54.88
C SER A 440 -23.72 7.40 -53.82
N SER A 441 -22.45 7.13 -54.13
CA SER A 441 -21.51 6.53 -53.17
C SER A 441 -21.29 7.44 -51.96
N ALA A 442 -21.04 8.74 -52.20
CA ALA A 442 -20.85 9.73 -51.14
C ALA A 442 -22.11 9.89 -50.25
N ALA A 443 -23.31 9.85 -50.84
CA ALA A 443 -24.56 9.88 -50.09
C ALA A 443 -24.73 8.64 -49.20
N THR A 444 -24.37 7.45 -49.70
CA THR A 444 -24.41 6.20 -48.93
C THR A 444 -23.43 6.22 -47.77
N GLU A 445 -22.24 6.76 -47.99
CA GLU A 445 -21.19 6.88 -46.97
C GLU A 445 -21.56 7.91 -45.88
N LEU A 446 -22.22 9.01 -46.27
CA LEU A 446 -22.82 9.97 -45.34
C LEU A 446 -23.97 9.36 -44.53
N GLU A 447 -24.80 8.52 -45.14
CA GLU A 447 -25.87 7.80 -44.44
C GLU A 447 -25.29 6.89 -43.35
N ALA A 448 -24.28 6.09 -43.69
CA ALA A 448 -23.59 5.21 -42.75
C ALA A 448 -22.92 6.00 -41.61
N SER A 449 -22.23 7.10 -41.95
CA SER A 449 -21.56 7.96 -40.97
C SER A 449 -22.56 8.64 -40.02
N ALA A 450 -23.66 9.17 -40.55
CA ALA A 450 -24.71 9.78 -39.76
C ALA A 450 -25.36 8.76 -38.81
N SER A 451 -25.66 7.55 -39.30
CA SER A 451 -26.20 6.47 -38.45
C SER A 451 -25.25 6.07 -37.32
N SER A 452 -23.95 5.97 -37.60
CA SER A 452 -22.94 5.67 -36.57
C SER A 452 -22.83 6.78 -35.52
N LEU A 453 -22.92 8.04 -35.94
CA LEU A 453 -22.90 9.18 -35.03
C LEU A 453 -24.17 9.24 -34.18
N THR A 454 -25.35 8.96 -34.74
CA THR A 454 -26.60 8.86 -33.97
C THR A 454 -26.49 7.79 -32.89
N GLN A 455 -25.99 6.59 -33.22
CA GLN A 455 -25.77 5.52 -32.23
C GLN A 455 -24.76 5.94 -31.15
N THR A 456 -23.71 6.67 -31.52
CA THR A 456 -22.71 7.17 -30.57
C THR A 456 -23.32 8.22 -29.63
N ALA A 457 -24.15 9.13 -30.15
CA ALA A 457 -24.87 10.13 -29.37
C ALA A 457 -25.83 9.47 -28.37
N GLU A 458 -26.63 8.50 -28.80
CA GLU A 458 -27.54 7.74 -27.93
C GLU A 458 -26.77 7.00 -26.82
N ARG A 459 -25.67 6.34 -27.16
CA ARG A 459 -24.81 5.66 -26.17
C ARG A 459 -24.19 6.65 -25.18
N THR A 460 -23.79 7.83 -25.66
CA THR A 460 -23.26 8.91 -24.80
C THR A 460 -24.34 9.38 -23.84
N GLN A 461 -25.59 9.58 -24.31
CA GLN A 461 -26.74 9.94 -23.48
C GLN A 461 -27.02 8.91 -22.37
N GLN A 462 -26.93 7.62 -22.69
CA GLN A 462 -27.10 6.54 -21.71
C GLN A 462 -25.98 6.58 -20.65
N LEU A 463 -24.73 6.74 -21.08
CA LEU A 463 -23.59 6.83 -20.17
C LEU A 463 -23.66 8.08 -19.28
N THR A 464 -24.10 9.22 -19.81
CA THR A 464 -24.27 10.45 -19.02
C THR A 464 -25.30 10.27 -17.91
N ASN A 465 -26.39 9.54 -18.15
CA ASN A 465 -27.39 9.24 -17.11
C ASN A 465 -26.84 8.34 -16.00
N VAL A 466 -26.02 7.34 -16.36
CA VAL A 466 -25.35 6.47 -15.40
C VAL A 466 -24.37 7.29 -14.54
N VAL A 467 -23.57 8.15 -15.17
CA VAL A 467 -22.62 9.01 -14.45
C VAL A 467 -23.36 10.02 -13.54
N ALA A 468 -24.44 10.63 -14.02
CA ALA A 468 -25.26 11.54 -13.21
C ALA A 468 -25.80 10.85 -11.94
N SER A 469 -26.38 9.66 -12.10
CA SER A 469 -26.89 8.87 -10.97
C SER A 469 -25.76 8.51 -9.98
N ALA A 470 -24.60 8.10 -10.48
CA ALA A 470 -23.43 7.81 -9.64
C ALA A 470 -22.90 9.06 -8.92
N SER A 471 -22.95 10.24 -9.54
CA SER A 471 -22.57 11.50 -8.91
C SER A 471 -23.56 11.95 -7.82
N GLU A 472 -24.86 11.71 -8.00
CA GLU A 472 -25.87 11.92 -6.96
C GLU A 472 -25.64 11.00 -5.76
N GLU A 473 -25.41 9.71 -6.01
CA GLU A 473 -25.09 8.75 -4.95
C GLU A 473 -23.80 9.12 -4.22
N ALA A 474 -22.75 9.52 -4.95
CA ALA A 474 -21.52 10.02 -4.36
C ALA A 474 -21.76 11.25 -3.48
N THR A 475 -22.63 12.17 -3.90
CA THR A 475 -22.96 13.36 -3.11
C THR A 475 -23.65 12.99 -1.79
N VAL A 476 -24.58 12.03 -1.81
CA VAL A 476 -25.23 11.51 -0.58
C VAL A 476 -24.20 10.87 0.36
N ASN A 477 -23.27 10.09 -0.20
CA ASN A 477 -22.20 9.46 0.59
C ASN A 477 -21.28 10.51 1.22
N VAL A 478 -20.86 11.52 0.46
CA VAL A 478 -20.03 12.62 0.97
C VAL A 478 -20.76 13.41 2.06
N GLN A 479 -22.05 13.67 1.91
CA GLN A 479 -22.86 14.32 2.95
C GLN A 479 -22.94 13.49 4.23
N SER A 480 -23.04 12.16 4.10
CA SER A 480 -23.02 11.25 5.25
C SER A 480 -21.68 11.27 5.98
N VAL A 481 -20.57 11.31 5.22
CA VAL A 481 -19.22 11.46 5.79
C VAL A 481 -19.07 12.82 6.48
N ALA A 482 -19.65 13.89 5.93
CA ALA A 482 -19.64 15.21 6.55
C ALA A 482 -20.30 15.18 7.94
N SER A 483 -21.51 14.62 8.03
CA SER A 483 -22.21 14.47 9.32
C SER A 483 -21.43 13.61 10.32
N ALA A 484 -20.84 12.50 9.89
CA ALA A 484 -19.98 11.69 10.75
C ALA A 484 -18.73 12.46 11.22
N THR A 485 -18.17 13.32 10.37
CA THR A 485 -17.01 14.16 10.71
C THR A 485 -17.39 15.25 11.73
N GLU A 486 -18.59 15.82 11.63
CA GLU A 486 -19.12 16.77 12.62
C GLU A 486 -19.33 16.10 13.99
N GLU A 487 -19.88 14.87 14.02
CA GLU A 487 -20.00 14.10 15.25
C GLU A 487 -18.64 13.74 15.87
N LEU A 488 -17.67 13.36 15.03
CA LEU A 488 -16.29 13.13 15.48
C LEU A 488 -15.66 14.40 16.07
N ALA A 489 -15.85 15.55 15.43
CA ALA A 489 -15.33 16.82 15.94
C ALA A 489 -15.94 17.17 17.31
N ALA A 490 -17.25 16.93 17.49
CA ALA A 490 -17.90 17.10 18.79
C ALA A 490 -17.32 16.14 19.84
N SER A 491 -17.12 14.86 19.49
CA SER A 491 -16.53 13.86 20.39
C SER A 491 -15.09 14.21 20.80
N VAL A 492 -14.26 14.69 19.86
CA VAL A 492 -12.88 15.09 20.13
C VAL A 492 -12.84 16.29 21.09
N ASN A 493 -13.72 17.28 20.89
CA ASN A 493 -13.83 18.43 21.80
C ASN A 493 -14.25 18.02 23.22
N GLU A 494 -15.19 17.07 23.35
CA GLU A 494 -15.62 16.56 24.64
C GLU A 494 -14.52 15.75 25.33
N ILE A 495 -13.77 14.92 24.59
CA ILE A 495 -12.60 14.21 25.12
C ILE A 495 -11.54 15.21 25.60
N SER A 496 -11.26 16.27 24.82
CA SER A 496 -10.33 17.33 25.22
C SER A 496 -10.74 17.97 26.54
N ARG A 497 -12.03 18.31 26.70
CA ARG A 497 -12.60 18.83 27.96
C ARG A 497 -12.39 17.86 29.12
N GLN A 498 -12.69 16.57 28.93
CA GLN A 498 -12.54 15.54 29.97
C GLN A 498 -11.08 15.30 30.37
N VAL A 499 -10.15 15.34 29.42
CA VAL A 499 -8.71 15.18 29.68
C VAL A 499 -8.17 16.37 30.47
N GLN A 500 -8.60 17.59 30.14
CA GLN A 500 -8.24 18.78 30.91
C GLN A 500 -8.80 18.73 32.34
N GLU A 501 -10.03 18.26 32.51
CA GLU A 501 -10.65 18.05 33.82
C GLU A 501 -9.89 16.99 34.64
N ALA A 502 -9.51 15.86 34.02
CA ALA A 502 -8.71 14.83 34.66
C ALA A 502 -7.32 15.35 35.10
N SER A 503 -6.69 16.19 34.27
CA SER A 503 -5.41 16.84 34.61
C SER A 503 -5.54 17.75 35.83
N ASN A 504 -6.61 18.54 35.90
CA ASN A 504 -6.90 19.41 37.06
C ASN A 504 -7.14 18.57 38.34
N ILE A 505 -7.92 17.50 38.25
CA ILE A 505 -8.18 16.58 39.38
C ILE A 505 -6.88 15.92 39.87
N ALA A 506 -6.01 15.49 38.95
CA ALA A 506 -4.72 14.92 39.29
C ALA A 506 -3.85 15.96 40.02
N GLY A 507 -3.80 17.20 39.53
CA GLY A 507 -3.10 18.30 40.19
C GLY A 507 -3.58 18.55 41.62
N ASP A 508 -4.89 18.61 41.83
CA ASP A 508 -5.51 18.75 43.16
C ASP A 508 -5.18 17.57 44.08
N ALA A 509 -5.18 16.34 43.53
CA ALA A 509 -4.85 15.13 44.28
C ALA A 509 -3.37 15.12 44.74
N VAL A 510 -2.44 15.60 43.90
CA VAL A 510 -1.03 15.78 44.31
C VAL A 510 -0.93 16.75 45.49
N GLN A 511 -1.62 17.89 45.44
CA GLN A 511 -1.60 18.86 46.54
C GLN A 511 -2.16 18.26 47.84
N LYS A 512 -3.26 17.49 47.76
CA LYS A 512 -3.83 16.80 48.91
C LYS A 512 -2.90 15.74 49.50
N ALA A 513 -2.23 14.95 48.65
CA ALA A 513 -1.25 13.95 49.09
C ALA A 513 -0.06 14.62 49.80
N GLN A 514 0.47 15.72 49.26
CA GLN A 514 1.54 16.49 49.91
C GLN A 514 1.11 17.07 51.27
N SER A 515 -0.15 17.53 51.39
CA SER A 515 -0.68 18.01 52.66
C SER A 515 -0.80 16.89 53.70
N ALA A 516 -1.24 15.70 53.29
CA ALA A 516 -1.30 14.51 54.15
C ALA A 516 0.10 14.07 54.61
N ASP A 517 1.08 14.03 53.70
CA ASP A 517 2.48 13.70 54.01
C ASP A 517 3.07 14.62 55.08
N ARG A 518 2.83 15.94 54.98
CA ARG A 518 3.26 16.91 56.00
C ARG A 518 2.63 16.62 57.37
N ARG A 519 1.32 16.34 57.42
CA ARG A 519 0.60 16.04 58.68
C ARG A 519 1.11 14.75 59.33
N ILE A 520 1.32 13.70 58.55
CA ILE A 520 1.81 12.40 59.05
C ILE A 520 3.27 12.55 59.51
N THR A 521 4.09 13.32 58.79
CA THR A 521 5.46 13.64 59.22
C THR A 521 5.47 14.36 60.56
N SER A 522 4.60 15.35 60.77
CA SER A 522 4.45 16.01 62.08
C SER A 522 4.01 15.04 63.18
N LEU A 523 3.11 14.09 62.89
CA LEU A 523 2.69 13.06 63.84
C LEU A 523 3.84 12.10 64.20
N SER A 524 4.66 11.70 63.23
CA SER A 524 5.86 10.88 63.46
C SER A 524 6.87 11.60 64.37
N GLN A 525 7.11 12.89 64.12
CA GLN A 525 7.97 13.73 64.98
C GLN A 525 7.42 13.85 66.41
N ALA A 526 6.11 14.05 66.57
CA ALA A 526 5.48 14.08 67.89
C ALA A 526 5.61 12.74 68.63
N SER A 527 5.42 11.62 67.90
CA SER A 527 5.56 10.26 68.45
C SER A 527 7.00 9.95 68.85
N SER A 528 8.00 10.46 68.13
CA SER A 528 9.41 10.38 68.53
C SER A 528 9.66 11.07 69.86
N LYS A 529 9.17 12.30 70.03
CA LYS A 529 9.31 13.05 71.29
C LYS A 529 8.65 12.34 72.47
N ILE A 530 7.50 11.68 72.24
CA ILE A 530 6.85 10.87 73.28
C ILE A 530 7.76 9.68 73.66
N GLY A 531 8.39 9.03 72.67
CA GLY A 531 9.38 7.98 72.91
C GLY A 531 10.52 8.43 73.84
N ASP A 532 11.11 9.60 73.56
CA ASP A 532 12.19 10.18 74.39
C ASP A 532 11.73 10.41 75.84
N VAL A 533 10.49 10.89 76.03
CA VAL A 533 9.89 11.10 77.36
C VAL A 533 9.68 9.78 78.09
N ILE A 534 9.21 8.74 77.40
CA ILE A 534 9.01 7.41 78.00
C ILE A 534 10.35 6.79 78.44
N GLU A 535 11.42 6.94 77.66
CA GLU A 535 12.76 6.49 78.04
C GLU A 535 13.28 7.21 79.29
N LEU A 536 13.05 8.53 79.39
CA LEU A 536 13.38 9.30 80.57
C LEU A 536 12.61 8.83 81.81
N ILE A 537 11.30 8.59 81.69
CA ILE A 537 10.47 8.10 82.81
C ILE A 537 10.94 6.71 83.24
N ASN A 538 11.26 5.82 82.31
CA ASN A 538 11.80 4.49 82.63
C ASN A 538 13.14 4.57 83.37
N THR A 539 13.99 5.53 83.01
CA THR A 539 15.26 5.81 83.71
C THR A 539 15.00 6.30 85.13
N ILE A 540 14.05 7.23 85.32
CA ILE A 540 13.64 7.74 86.64
C ILE A 540 13.06 6.61 87.51
N ALA A 541 12.20 5.76 86.95
CA ALA A 541 11.63 4.60 87.64
C ALA A 541 12.72 3.62 88.08
N SER A 542 13.70 3.34 87.22
CA SER A 542 14.85 2.48 87.53
C SER A 542 15.74 3.06 88.64
N GLN A 543 16.03 4.37 88.60
CA GLN A 543 16.76 5.06 89.66
C GLN A 543 15.98 5.06 90.99
N THR A 544 14.67 5.29 90.94
CA THR A 544 13.78 5.29 92.11
C THR A 544 13.74 3.90 92.75
N ASN A 545 13.68 2.84 91.93
CA ASN A 545 13.77 1.46 92.40
C ASN A 545 15.10 1.18 93.12
N LEU A 546 16.23 1.63 92.55
CA LEU A 546 17.55 1.50 93.18
C LEU A 546 17.68 2.29 94.50
N LEU A 547 17.15 3.52 94.54
CA LEU A 547 17.09 4.34 95.75
C LEU A 547 16.25 3.67 96.84
N ALA A 548 15.07 3.16 96.48
CA ALA A 548 14.17 2.45 97.38
C ALA A 548 14.79 1.14 97.90
N LEU A 549 15.53 0.42 97.05
CA LEU A 549 16.27 -0.78 97.43
C LEU A 549 17.36 -0.45 98.45
N ASN A 550 18.17 0.58 98.20
CA ASN A 550 19.20 1.04 99.13
C ASN A 550 18.60 1.47 100.48
N ALA A 551 17.47 2.18 100.46
CA ALA A 551 16.74 2.56 101.66
C ALA A 551 16.19 1.34 102.42
N THR A 552 15.70 0.31 101.71
CA THR A 552 15.24 -0.95 102.32
C THR A 552 16.38 -1.69 103.00
N ILE A 553 17.58 -1.71 102.40
CA ILE A 553 18.78 -2.32 102.99
C ILE A 553 19.18 -1.60 104.27
N GLU A 554 19.23 -0.27 104.26
CA GLU A 554 19.65 0.52 105.43
C GLU A 554 18.59 0.47 106.54
N ALA A 555 17.30 0.42 106.19
CA ALA A 555 16.22 0.20 107.15
C ALA A 555 16.29 -1.19 107.80
N ALA A 556 16.65 -2.24 107.06
CA ALA A 556 16.90 -3.57 107.60
C ALA A 556 18.13 -3.58 108.54
N ARG A 557 19.14 -2.76 108.24
CA ARG A 557 20.36 -2.60 109.05
C ARG A 557 20.10 -1.93 110.40
N ALA A 558 19.09 -1.06 110.47
CA ALA A 558 18.65 -0.38 111.70
C ALA A 558 17.77 -1.25 112.62
N GLY A 559 17.43 -2.48 112.22
CA GLY A 559 16.65 -3.43 113.05
C GLY A 559 15.23 -2.95 113.36
N GLU A 560 14.76 -3.11 114.60
CA GLU A 560 13.41 -2.71 115.05
C GLU A 560 13.11 -1.21 114.84
N ALA A 561 14.12 -0.33 114.93
CA ALA A 561 13.95 1.11 114.76
C ALA A 561 13.69 1.52 113.29
N GLY A 562 14.08 0.69 112.31
CA GLY A 562 13.92 0.96 110.88
C GLY A 562 12.63 0.43 110.26
N ARG A 563 11.78 -0.26 111.04
CA ARG A 563 10.64 -1.05 110.53
C ARG A 563 9.62 -0.22 109.74
N GLY A 564 9.30 1.00 110.19
CA GLY A 564 8.41 1.92 109.48
C GLY A 564 9.01 2.45 108.16
N PHE A 565 10.32 2.73 108.16
CA PHE A 565 11.05 3.13 106.96
C PHE A 565 11.14 2.00 105.93
N ALA A 566 11.33 0.76 106.38
CA ALA A 566 11.38 -0.41 105.50
C ALA A 566 10.06 -0.62 104.74
N VAL A 567 8.91 -0.39 105.38
CA VAL A 567 7.59 -0.50 104.72
C VAL A 567 7.43 0.57 103.64
N VAL A 568 7.77 1.83 103.94
CA VAL A 568 7.71 2.92 102.95
C VAL A 568 8.67 2.67 101.79
N ALA A 569 9.89 2.21 102.07
CA ALA A 569 10.87 1.89 101.03
C ALA A 569 10.40 0.73 100.14
N ALA A 570 9.76 -0.30 100.70
CA ALA A 570 9.16 -1.39 99.93
C ALA A 570 7.99 -0.93 99.05
N GLU A 571 7.14 -0.03 99.55
CA GLU A 571 6.02 0.55 98.79
C GLU A 571 6.52 1.41 97.61
N VAL A 572 7.53 2.27 97.86
CA VAL A 572 8.17 3.08 96.79
C VAL A 572 8.83 2.17 95.75
N LYS A 573 9.45 1.07 96.19
CA LYS A 573 10.04 0.08 95.29
C LYS A 573 8.97 -0.57 94.38
N ALA A 574 7.86 -1.02 94.96
CA ALA A 574 6.75 -1.61 94.20
C ALA A 574 6.13 -0.61 93.20
N LEU A 575 5.97 0.66 93.61
CA LEU A 575 5.45 1.71 92.74
C LEU A 575 6.40 2.03 91.58
N ALA A 576 7.71 1.99 91.83
CA ALA A 576 8.73 2.15 90.79
C ALA A 576 8.74 1.00 89.79
N GLU A 577 8.62 -0.26 90.25
CA GLU A 577 8.48 -1.43 89.38
C GLU A 577 7.19 -1.38 88.54
N GLN A 578 6.06 -0.97 89.14
CA GLN A 578 4.80 -0.78 88.44
C GLN A 578 4.90 0.33 87.38
N THR A 579 5.58 1.44 87.72
CA THR A 579 5.83 2.55 86.79
C THR A 579 6.67 2.09 85.60
N ALA A 580 7.77 1.37 85.86
CA ALA A 580 8.65 0.82 84.82
C ALA A 580 7.87 -0.12 83.86
N LYS A 581 7.02 -0.99 84.42
CA LYS A 581 6.16 -1.87 83.63
C LYS A 581 5.18 -1.08 82.75
N ALA A 582 4.49 -0.09 83.32
CA ALA A 582 3.56 0.76 82.58
C ALA A 582 4.27 1.55 81.46
N THR A 583 5.47 2.08 81.71
CA THR A 583 6.26 2.76 80.65
C THR A 583 6.72 1.80 79.56
N ALA A 584 7.04 0.54 79.89
CA ALA A 584 7.39 -0.46 78.88
C ALA A 584 6.20 -0.77 77.95
N GLU A 585 4.99 -0.93 78.51
CA GLU A 585 3.75 -1.13 77.75
C GLU A 585 3.44 0.09 76.85
N ILE A 586 3.58 1.32 77.36
CA ILE A 586 3.41 2.55 76.57
C ILE A 586 4.48 2.64 75.47
N GLY A 587 5.73 2.30 75.78
CA GLY A 587 6.83 2.28 74.82
C GLY A 587 6.51 1.39 73.61
N GLN A 588 5.98 0.19 73.86
CA GLN A 588 5.54 -0.72 72.79
C GLN A 588 4.43 -0.10 71.91
N GLN A 589 3.48 0.63 72.51
CA GLN A 589 2.44 1.34 71.76
C GLN A 589 3.01 2.47 70.91
N VAL A 590 3.94 3.25 71.45
CA VAL A 590 4.62 4.33 70.71
C VAL A 590 5.42 3.78 69.54
N THR A 591 6.15 2.68 69.71
CA THR A 591 6.86 2.01 68.60
C THR A 591 5.89 1.53 67.52
N SER A 592 4.73 0.99 67.91
CA SER A 592 3.70 0.57 66.96
C SER A 592 3.14 1.75 66.17
N ILE A 593 2.87 2.89 66.83
CA ILE A 593 2.43 4.14 66.18
C ILE A 593 3.51 4.65 65.22
N GLN A 594 4.78 4.68 65.64
CA GLN A 594 5.90 5.10 64.80
C GLN A 594 6.02 4.25 63.54
N SER A 595 5.94 2.92 63.68
CA SER A 595 5.95 1.99 62.54
C SER A 595 4.78 2.26 61.57
N ALA A 596 3.55 2.37 62.08
CA ALA A 596 2.37 2.64 61.27
C ALA A 596 2.44 4.00 60.55
N THR A 597 2.98 5.03 61.22
CA THR A 597 3.22 6.34 60.57
C THR A 597 4.30 6.26 59.50
N GLY A 598 5.38 5.49 59.71
CA GLY A 598 6.43 5.29 58.71
C GLY A 598 5.92 4.61 57.45
N GLU A 599 5.11 3.55 57.61
CA GLU A 599 4.41 2.88 56.51
C GLU A 599 3.45 3.84 55.77
N SER A 600 2.71 4.66 56.52
CA SER A 600 1.80 5.65 55.95
C SER A 600 2.53 6.72 55.11
N VAL A 601 3.71 7.18 55.54
CA VAL A 601 4.55 8.11 54.76
C VAL A 601 5.04 7.46 53.46
N ALA A 602 5.48 6.19 53.51
CA ALA A 602 5.89 5.46 52.32
C ALA A 602 4.74 5.35 51.31
N ASN A 603 3.55 4.96 51.78
CA ASN A 603 2.34 4.86 50.95
C ASN A 603 1.93 6.22 50.35
N MET A 604 2.03 7.32 51.10
CA MET A 604 1.72 8.66 50.56
C MET A 604 2.69 9.07 49.44
N LYS A 605 3.97 8.72 49.55
CA LYS A 605 4.96 8.98 48.50
C LYS A 605 4.66 8.18 47.24
N GLU A 606 4.32 6.90 47.37
CA GLU A 606 3.91 6.06 46.24
C GLU A 606 2.65 6.60 45.55
N ILE A 607 1.64 7.00 46.32
CA ILE A 607 0.42 7.64 45.78
C ILE A 607 0.78 8.93 45.02
N GLY A 608 1.68 9.76 45.57
CA GLY A 608 2.17 10.96 44.88
C GLY A 608 2.83 10.65 43.54
N LEU A 609 3.64 9.59 43.46
CA LEU A 609 4.28 9.15 42.21
C LEU A 609 3.26 8.65 41.19
N VAL A 610 2.27 7.87 41.62
CA VAL A 610 1.20 7.36 40.74
C VAL A 610 0.37 8.50 40.17
N ILE A 611 -0.04 9.46 41.00
CA ILE A 611 -0.81 10.63 40.55
C ILE A 611 0.04 11.51 39.61
N GLY A 612 1.34 11.66 39.89
CA GLY A 612 2.27 12.34 38.98
C GLY A 612 2.31 11.70 37.59
N ARG A 613 2.37 10.37 37.51
CA ARG A 613 2.26 9.65 36.23
C ARG A 613 0.90 9.83 35.55
N ILE A 614 -0.19 9.92 36.31
CA ILE A 614 -1.52 10.22 35.73
C ILE A 614 -1.49 11.61 35.06
N ALA A 615 -0.92 12.62 35.71
CA ALA A 615 -0.81 13.96 35.14
C ALA A 615 0.03 13.98 33.84
N GLU A 616 1.14 13.25 33.80
CA GLU A 616 1.98 13.10 32.60
C GLU A 616 1.25 12.39 31.45
N ILE A 617 0.51 11.33 31.76
CA ILE A 617 -0.33 10.62 30.79
C ILE A 617 -1.43 11.54 30.26
N SER A 618 -2.14 12.27 31.13
CA SER A 618 -3.16 13.24 30.73
C SER A 618 -2.61 14.32 29.81
N ALA A 619 -1.40 14.83 30.07
CA ALA A 619 -0.74 15.79 29.18
C ALA A 619 -0.42 15.19 27.79
N THR A 620 0.03 13.92 27.76
CA THR A 620 0.31 13.22 26.50
C THR A 620 -0.97 12.97 25.71
N ILE A 621 -2.06 12.58 26.38
CA ILE A 621 -3.38 12.41 25.75
C ILE A 621 -3.88 13.75 25.21
N ALA A 622 -3.73 14.85 25.97
CA ALA A 622 -4.14 16.18 25.52
C ALA A 622 -3.46 16.56 24.20
N ALA A 623 -2.14 16.37 24.10
CA ALA A 623 -1.40 16.62 22.86
C ALA A 623 -1.91 15.76 21.68
N ALA A 624 -2.17 14.47 21.92
CA ALA A 624 -2.71 13.58 20.90
C ALA A 624 -4.14 13.98 20.46
N VAL A 625 -4.97 14.45 21.39
CA VAL A 625 -6.34 14.92 21.12
C VAL A 625 -6.32 16.24 20.34
N GLU A 626 -5.38 17.14 20.60
CA GLU A 626 -5.17 18.35 19.79
C GLU A 626 -4.79 18.01 18.34
N GLU A 627 -3.91 17.03 18.14
CA GLU A 627 -3.54 16.55 16.81
C GLU A 627 -4.74 15.90 16.09
N GLN A 628 -5.54 15.10 16.80
CA GLN A 628 -6.79 14.53 16.28
C GLN A 628 -7.81 15.62 15.90
N ALA A 629 -7.90 16.70 16.67
CA ALA A 629 -8.78 17.82 16.34
C ALA A 629 -8.35 18.50 15.02
N ALA A 630 -7.05 18.73 14.85
CA ALA A 630 -6.50 19.29 13.62
C ALA A 630 -6.77 18.39 12.40
N ALA A 631 -6.54 17.07 12.55
CA ALA A 631 -6.81 16.09 11.49
C ALA A 631 -8.30 16.02 11.13
N THR A 632 -9.19 16.04 12.13
CA THR A 632 -10.65 16.03 11.90
C THR A 632 -11.11 17.27 11.15
N GLN A 633 -10.54 18.44 11.47
CA GLN A 633 -10.85 19.69 10.76
C GLN A 633 -10.35 19.68 9.31
N GLU A 634 -9.20 19.03 9.05
CA GLU A 634 -8.70 18.81 7.69
C GLU A 634 -9.58 17.85 6.90
N ILE A 635 -10.04 16.75 7.51
CA ILE A 635 -11.01 15.82 6.92
C ILE A 635 -12.28 16.57 6.53
N SER A 636 -12.84 17.40 7.42
CA SER A 636 -14.02 18.20 7.09
C SER A 636 -13.78 19.04 5.83
N ARG A 637 -12.68 19.81 5.77
CA ARG A 637 -12.35 20.62 4.59
C ARG A 637 -12.27 19.79 3.32
N ASN A 638 -11.63 18.63 3.37
CA ASN A 638 -11.51 17.71 2.22
C ASN A 638 -12.87 17.15 1.79
N VAL A 639 -13.76 16.86 2.73
CA VAL A 639 -15.13 16.38 2.47
C VAL A 639 -15.96 17.49 1.81
N GLN A 640 -15.88 18.74 2.28
CA GLN A 640 -16.54 19.87 1.61
C GLN A 640 -16.01 20.09 0.18
N GLN A 641 -14.70 19.95 -0.03
CA GLN A 641 -14.11 20.04 -1.37
C GLN A 641 -14.59 18.89 -2.27
N ALA A 642 -14.65 17.66 -1.75
CA ALA A 642 -15.17 16.52 -2.49
C ALA A 642 -16.64 16.73 -2.88
N ALA A 643 -17.48 17.27 -1.99
CA ALA A 643 -18.88 17.58 -2.26
C ALA A 643 -19.03 18.60 -3.40
N SER A 644 -18.20 19.65 -3.38
CA SER A 644 -18.16 20.63 -4.48
C SER A 644 -17.75 19.97 -5.80
N GLY A 645 -16.75 19.08 -5.76
CA GLY A 645 -16.29 18.35 -6.94
C GLY A 645 -17.34 17.40 -7.52
N THR A 646 -18.08 16.66 -6.68
CA THR A 646 -19.16 15.78 -7.16
C THR A 646 -20.32 16.59 -7.76
N SER A 647 -20.65 17.74 -7.17
CA SER A 647 -21.64 18.66 -7.74
C SER A 647 -21.21 19.23 -9.09
N GLU A 648 -19.92 19.56 -9.26
CA GLU A 648 -19.39 20.06 -10.53
C GLU A 648 -19.44 18.98 -11.62
N VAL A 649 -19.10 17.73 -11.29
CA VAL A 649 -19.22 16.60 -12.23
C VAL A 649 -20.68 16.39 -12.66
N ALA A 650 -21.64 16.49 -11.74
CA ALA A 650 -23.07 16.40 -12.05
C ALA A 650 -23.55 17.54 -12.99
N SER A 651 -23.01 18.75 -12.82
CA SER A 651 -23.27 19.85 -13.76
C SER A 651 -22.68 19.58 -15.14
N ASN A 652 -21.38 19.22 -15.19
CA ASN A 652 -20.67 18.96 -16.44
C ASN A 652 -21.29 17.81 -17.24
N ILE A 653 -21.79 16.76 -16.57
CA ILE A 653 -22.43 15.65 -17.27
C ILE A 653 -23.78 16.03 -17.86
N THR A 654 -24.47 17.02 -17.28
CA THR A 654 -25.69 17.61 -17.85
C THR A 654 -25.37 18.34 -19.15
N GLU A 655 -24.25 19.05 -19.23
CA GLU A 655 -23.80 19.70 -20.47
C GLU A 655 -23.42 18.68 -21.56
N VAL A 656 -22.69 17.62 -21.19
CA VAL A 656 -22.33 16.53 -22.12
C VAL A 656 -23.60 15.83 -22.65
N SER A 657 -24.58 15.60 -21.77
CA SER A 657 -25.91 15.07 -22.10
C SER A 657 -26.63 15.98 -23.12
N SER A 658 -26.58 17.30 -22.94
CA SER A 658 -27.13 18.25 -23.92
C SER A 658 -26.40 18.20 -25.27
N GLY A 659 -25.06 18.18 -25.26
CA GLY A 659 -24.24 18.12 -26.49
C GLY A 659 -24.44 16.82 -27.28
N ALA A 660 -24.65 15.69 -26.59
CA ALA A 660 -25.01 14.42 -27.22
C ALA A 660 -26.39 14.52 -27.91
N SER A 661 -27.39 15.11 -27.25
CA SER A 661 -28.72 15.35 -27.83
C SER A 661 -28.68 16.24 -29.08
N GLU A 662 -27.87 17.30 -29.04
CA GLU A 662 -27.69 18.21 -30.18
C GLU A 662 -26.99 17.49 -31.36
N THR A 663 -25.98 16.67 -31.06
CA THR A 663 -25.32 15.80 -32.06
C THR A 663 -26.30 14.81 -32.69
N GLY A 664 -27.16 14.18 -31.90
CA GLY A 664 -28.22 13.29 -32.38
C GLY A 664 -29.22 14.00 -33.31
N SER A 665 -29.60 15.23 -32.97
CA SER A 665 -30.49 16.05 -33.80
C SER A 665 -29.83 16.45 -35.13
N ALA A 666 -28.57 16.92 -35.09
CA ALA A 666 -27.82 17.29 -36.28
C ALA A 666 -27.58 16.09 -37.22
N THR A 667 -27.25 14.93 -36.66
CA THR A 667 -27.04 13.70 -37.44
C THR A 667 -28.32 13.18 -38.08
N THR A 668 -29.47 13.34 -37.42
CA THR A 668 -30.79 13.04 -38.02
C THR A 668 -31.06 13.92 -39.25
N GLN A 669 -30.68 15.21 -39.19
CA GLN A 669 -30.80 16.11 -40.35
C GLN A 669 -29.86 15.70 -41.49
N VAL A 670 -28.59 15.36 -41.18
CA VAL A 670 -27.62 14.86 -42.18
C VAL A 670 -28.11 13.56 -42.81
N LEU A 671 -28.65 12.64 -42.03
CA LEU A 671 -29.23 11.39 -42.51
C LEU A 671 -30.38 11.65 -43.50
N GLY A 672 -31.28 12.59 -43.16
CA GLY A 672 -32.36 13.00 -44.05
C GLY A 672 -31.87 13.64 -45.35
N ALA A 673 -30.84 14.49 -45.28
CA ALA A 673 -30.22 15.11 -46.44
C ALA A 673 -29.52 14.07 -47.34
N ALA A 674 -28.79 13.12 -46.75
CA ALA A 674 -28.13 12.04 -47.47
C ALA A 674 -29.13 11.13 -48.20
N LYS A 675 -30.23 10.74 -47.53
CA LYS A 675 -31.32 9.98 -48.14
C LYS A 675 -32.01 10.72 -49.29
N SER A 676 -32.23 12.03 -49.12
CA SER A 676 -32.81 12.87 -50.18
C SER A 676 -31.87 12.96 -51.39
N LEU A 677 -30.57 13.17 -51.14
CA LEU A 677 -29.55 13.21 -52.18
C LEU A 677 -29.44 11.87 -52.93
N ALA A 678 -29.50 10.74 -52.22
CA ALA A 678 -29.52 9.41 -52.83
C ALA A 678 -30.75 9.25 -53.75
N SER A 679 -31.94 9.63 -53.27
CA SER A 679 -33.18 9.59 -54.06
C SER A 679 -33.12 10.50 -55.30
N ASP A 680 -32.63 11.74 -55.16
CA ASP A 680 -32.51 12.68 -56.29
C ASP A 680 -31.48 12.21 -57.32
N THR A 681 -30.38 11.60 -56.86
CA THR A 681 -29.36 10.99 -57.73
C THR A 681 -29.95 9.83 -58.53
N ASP A 682 -30.77 9.00 -57.90
CA ASP A 682 -31.46 7.87 -58.54
C ASP A 682 -32.55 8.33 -59.52
N ARG A 683 -33.21 9.46 -59.22
CA ARG A 683 -34.14 10.13 -60.14
C ARG A 683 -33.41 10.72 -61.35
N LEU A 684 -32.28 11.40 -61.14
CA LEU A 684 -31.44 11.95 -62.19
C LEU A 684 -30.92 10.85 -63.12
N LYS A 685 -30.50 9.70 -62.56
CA LYS A 685 -30.08 8.52 -63.32
C LYS A 685 -31.16 8.04 -64.28
N ARG A 686 -32.42 7.97 -63.82
CA ARG A 686 -33.57 7.57 -64.65
C ARG A 686 -33.89 8.59 -65.74
N GLU A 687 -33.88 9.88 -65.43
CA GLU A 687 -34.15 10.93 -66.43
C GLU A 687 -33.05 11.01 -67.48
N VAL A 688 -31.78 10.87 -67.10
CA VAL A 688 -30.66 10.80 -68.04
C VAL A 688 -30.79 9.57 -68.93
N ALA A 689 -31.11 8.40 -68.39
CA ALA A 689 -31.34 7.19 -69.18
C ALA A 689 -32.48 7.38 -70.20
N ARG A 690 -33.61 7.98 -69.79
CA ARG A 690 -34.76 8.26 -70.65
C ARG A 690 -34.45 9.28 -71.74
N PHE A 691 -33.72 10.34 -71.40
CA PHE A 691 -33.26 11.35 -72.35
C PHE A 691 -32.36 10.72 -73.41
N LEU A 692 -31.40 9.90 -72.99
CA LEU A 692 -30.49 9.18 -73.88
C LEU A 692 -31.24 8.20 -74.80
N GLU A 693 -32.24 7.48 -74.28
CA GLU A 693 -33.11 6.62 -75.09
C GLU A 693 -33.84 7.40 -76.17
N THR A 694 -34.35 8.59 -75.83
CA THR A 694 -35.06 9.48 -76.75
C THR A 694 -34.13 10.06 -77.82
N VAL A 695 -32.92 10.48 -77.43
CA VAL A 695 -31.89 11.01 -78.34
C VAL A 695 -31.36 9.92 -79.28
N ARG A 696 -31.26 8.67 -78.81
CA ARG A 696 -30.84 7.52 -79.62
C ARG A 696 -31.95 7.03 -80.58
N ALA A 697 -33.22 7.32 -80.28
CA ALA A 697 -34.37 6.96 -81.11
C ALA A 697 -34.70 8.00 -82.19
N ALA A 698 -34.38 9.28 -81.96
CA ALA A 698 -34.48 10.37 -82.93
C ALA A 698 -33.42 10.22 -84.04
#